data_AF-A0A1V2N7J5-F1
#
_entry.id   AF-A0A1V2N7J5-F1
#
_cell.length_a   1.000
_cell.length_b   1.000
_cell.length_c   1.000
_cell.angle_alpha   90.00
_cell.angle_beta   90.00
_cell.angle_gamma   90.00
#
_symmetry.space_group_name_H-M   'P 1'
#
loop_
_entity.id
_entity.type
_entity.pdbx_description
1 polymer ?
#
loop_
_entity_poly.entity_id
_entity_poly.type
_entity_poly.pdbx_seq_one_letter_code
_entity_poly.pdbx_strand_id
1 'polypeptide(L)'
;MRPSLLNPLFAPLSTLRGVGEKNVFLFSKIIDFGNANESRFIDLLFYYPSSFIDRRYHPKISEISEERVVTITGHIASLPSVRSPKKIPYQILLNDGTGEISLLFFHKKTEWLKNIFFKGRKITVTGQIKKFKNRLTMIHPHYFFYDSQDVIFPLIEPIYSLPTGLSADFFKKIVDEALSRLPTLPEWLENDLLQEKSFPSMKEAFKIIHNPRDVKDFEWTSPARERLAYDEFLAGQIALLLIRKKFKEELGIPIQVEGKLAQKIVQSLPFSPTKSQNLAIRDILQDMSQKNRMLRILQGDVGSGKTLVALIAMATAVEAGGQAVIMAPIGILAQQHYEFIKKYTQDSQIGIEIITGNMPKSQRKIALKRIANGQAQIIIGTHALFQDSIQYHKLILIVVDEQHRFGVQQRLKLTQKGNSPHVLLMTATPIPRTLILTAFGDINVSKITEKPAGRKPIKTVIIPISRINEVVERLKVVVSENKKAYWICPQIEEKEESHFCSVIERFKSLQEQFGSDIAIIHGRMSDSDKESIMNSFKNGTYKLLIATTVIEVGVDVIDASIIIIEHAEHFGLAQLHQLRGRVGRGKEVSSCILLYNPPLSGVSYTRLSILRNTEDGFLIAEEDLKQRGEGEILGIKQSGMPKFLIAQPELHSTLLEIARKDAMNIIKQDPNLTSVRGRSLRILLYLYRYNEAFQFIKAG
;
A
#
# COMPACT_ATOMS: atom_id res chain seq x y z
N MET A 1 -4.84 -24.59 -13.56
CA MET A 1 -4.43 -24.60 -14.99
C MET A 1 -5.17 -23.47 -15.68
N ARG A 2 -4.47 -22.70 -16.52
CA ARG A 2 -5.03 -21.57 -17.28
C ARG A 2 -6.11 -22.07 -18.25
N PRO A 3 -7.28 -21.42 -18.36
CA PRO A 3 -8.24 -21.71 -19.43
C PRO A 3 -7.57 -21.51 -20.80
N SER A 4 -7.65 -22.51 -21.68
CA SER A 4 -7.01 -22.47 -23.01
C SER A 4 -7.42 -21.25 -23.84
N LEU A 5 -8.66 -20.78 -23.65
CA LEU A 5 -9.20 -19.57 -24.25
C LEU A 5 -8.32 -18.32 -24.01
N LEU A 6 -7.65 -18.24 -22.86
CA LEU A 6 -6.84 -17.08 -22.49
C LEU A 6 -5.39 -17.16 -22.98
N ASN A 7 -4.94 -18.29 -23.53
CA ASN A 7 -3.55 -18.47 -23.98
C ASN A 7 -3.03 -17.33 -24.89
N PRO A 8 -3.81 -16.81 -25.87
CA PRO A 8 -3.36 -15.70 -26.72
C PRO A 8 -2.99 -14.42 -25.96
N LEU A 9 -3.65 -14.16 -24.82
CA LEU A 9 -3.45 -12.95 -24.01
C LEU A 9 -2.25 -13.03 -23.07
N PHE A 10 -1.78 -14.24 -22.77
CA PHE A 10 -0.67 -14.46 -21.85
C PHE A 10 0.65 -14.77 -22.56
N ALA A 11 0.69 -14.63 -23.89
CA ALA A 11 1.94 -14.71 -24.64
C ALA A 11 2.87 -13.51 -24.29
N PRO A 12 4.20 -13.71 -24.26
CA PRO A 12 5.16 -12.63 -24.02
C PRO A 12 5.13 -11.60 -25.14
N LEU A 13 5.29 -10.31 -24.80
CA LEU A 13 5.37 -9.23 -25.80
C LEU A 13 6.57 -9.36 -26.74
N SER A 14 7.62 -10.09 -26.35
CA SER A 14 8.79 -10.40 -27.20
C SER A 14 8.43 -11.23 -28.44
N THR A 15 7.25 -11.86 -28.47
CA THR A 15 6.79 -12.63 -29.63
C THR A 15 6.28 -11.75 -30.79
N LEU A 16 6.19 -10.44 -30.59
CA LEU A 16 5.74 -9.48 -31.60
C LEU A 16 6.85 -9.09 -32.57
N ARG A 17 6.51 -9.08 -33.87
CA ARG A 17 7.40 -8.52 -34.89
C ARG A 17 7.56 -7.01 -34.66
N GLY A 18 8.80 -6.57 -34.42
CA GLY A 18 9.14 -5.17 -34.17
C GLY A 18 9.32 -4.79 -32.69
N VAL A 19 9.04 -5.70 -31.76
CA VAL A 19 9.33 -5.50 -30.32
C VAL A 19 10.69 -6.12 -30.00
N GLY A 20 11.76 -5.33 -30.14
CA GLY A 20 13.11 -5.73 -29.70
C GLY A 20 13.31 -5.62 -28.19
N GLU A 21 14.43 -6.15 -27.67
CA GLU A 21 14.76 -6.17 -26.23
C GLU A 21 14.66 -4.80 -25.55
N LYS A 22 15.08 -3.74 -26.25
CA LYS A 22 14.98 -2.35 -25.77
C LYS A 22 13.53 -1.93 -25.49
N ASN A 23 12.59 -2.32 -26.37
CA ASN A 23 11.18 -1.98 -26.20
C ASN A 23 10.55 -2.81 -25.07
N VAL A 24 10.93 -4.09 -24.93
CA VAL A 24 10.50 -4.94 -23.81
C VAL A 24 10.87 -4.30 -22.46
N PHE A 25 12.09 -3.80 -22.32
CA PHE A 25 12.53 -3.10 -21.12
C PHE A 25 11.78 -1.77 -20.89
N LEU A 26 11.40 -1.05 -21.95
CA LEU A 26 10.56 0.15 -21.80
C LEU A 26 9.13 -0.22 -21.38
N PHE A 27 8.57 -1.30 -21.91
CA PHE A 27 7.26 -1.81 -21.49
C PHE A 27 7.26 -2.25 -20.03
N SER A 28 8.32 -2.92 -19.55
CA SER A 28 8.42 -3.34 -18.15
C SER A 28 8.49 -2.18 -17.15
N LYS A 29 8.86 -0.96 -17.59
CA LYS A 29 8.80 0.25 -16.75
C LYS A 29 7.39 0.80 -16.57
N ILE A 30 6.47 0.46 -17.48
CA ILE A 30 5.10 0.95 -17.51
C ILE A 30 4.16 -0.09 -16.89
N ILE A 31 4.48 -1.36 -17.15
CA ILE A 31 3.71 -2.52 -16.74
C ILE A 31 4.30 -3.02 -15.41
N ASP A 32 3.86 -2.43 -14.31
CA ASP A 32 4.19 -2.88 -12.94
C ASP A 32 3.06 -3.77 -12.38
N PHE A 33 2.72 -4.83 -13.13
CA PHE A 33 1.75 -5.82 -12.70
C PHE A 33 2.49 -7.06 -12.14
N GLY A 34 3.07 -6.93 -10.95
CA GLY A 34 3.56 -8.05 -10.14
C GLY A 34 4.75 -8.85 -10.69
N ASN A 35 5.25 -9.80 -9.86
CA ASN A 35 6.41 -10.64 -10.14
C ASN A 35 6.18 -11.62 -11.31
N ALA A 36 6.33 -11.14 -12.54
CA ALA A 36 6.60 -11.98 -13.69
C ALA A 36 7.71 -11.31 -14.50
N ASN A 37 8.81 -12.02 -14.74
CA ASN A 37 9.98 -11.55 -15.48
C ASN A 37 9.69 -11.19 -16.96
N GLU A 38 8.44 -11.09 -17.40
CA GLU A 38 8.02 -10.87 -18.79
C GLU A 38 6.68 -10.12 -18.89
N SER A 39 6.67 -9.00 -19.64
CA SER A 39 5.46 -8.27 -20.03
C SER A 39 4.59 -9.07 -21.01
N ARG A 40 3.26 -9.09 -20.81
CA ARG A 40 2.31 -9.88 -21.62
C ARG A 40 1.28 -9.01 -22.35
N PHE A 41 0.58 -9.57 -23.34
CA PHE A 41 -0.48 -8.85 -24.07
C PHE A 41 -1.60 -8.33 -23.17
N ILE A 42 -2.03 -9.14 -22.19
CA ILE A 42 -3.08 -8.76 -21.24
C ILE A 42 -2.72 -7.48 -20.47
N ASP A 43 -1.43 -7.23 -20.24
CA ASP A 43 -0.98 -6.07 -19.47
C ASP A 43 -1.16 -4.76 -20.22
N LEU A 44 -1.08 -4.80 -21.55
CA LEU A 44 -1.32 -3.64 -22.40
C LEU A 44 -2.80 -3.27 -22.41
N LEU A 45 -3.69 -4.25 -22.32
CA LEU A 45 -5.14 -4.02 -22.24
C LEU A 45 -5.53 -3.32 -20.93
N PHE A 46 -4.83 -3.61 -19.84
CA PHE A 46 -5.05 -2.94 -18.55
C PHE A 46 -4.29 -1.61 -18.42
N TYR A 47 -3.54 -1.20 -19.45
CA TYR A 47 -2.85 0.07 -19.46
C TYR A 47 -3.68 1.15 -20.16
N TYR A 48 -4.52 1.82 -19.37
CA TYR A 48 -5.51 2.76 -19.87
C TYR A 48 -4.93 4.14 -20.22
N PRO A 49 -5.54 4.87 -21.17
CA PRO A 49 -5.15 6.24 -21.48
C PRO A 49 -5.43 7.21 -20.33
N SER A 50 -4.49 8.13 -20.08
CA SER A 50 -4.55 9.12 -19.01
C SER A 50 -5.32 10.38 -19.40
N SER A 51 -5.35 10.71 -20.69
CA SER A 51 -6.13 11.83 -21.23
C SER A 51 -6.47 11.58 -22.70
N PHE A 52 -7.04 12.58 -23.36
CA PHE A 52 -7.36 12.50 -24.79
C PHE A 52 -7.20 13.84 -25.48
N ILE A 53 -7.09 13.79 -26.79
CA ILE A 53 -7.15 14.95 -27.67
C ILE A 53 -8.45 14.85 -28.46
N ASP A 54 -9.37 15.79 -28.24
CA ASP A 54 -10.55 15.94 -29.08
C ASP A 54 -10.18 16.75 -30.32
N ARG A 55 -10.21 16.10 -31.48
CA ARG A 55 -9.91 16.70 -32.79
C ARG A 55 -11.18 17.00 -33.58
N ARG A 56 -12.38 16.78 -33.05
CA ARG A 56 -13.65 16.95 -33.80
C ARG A 56 -13.89 18.38 -34.23
N TYR A 57 -13.37 19.35 -33.47
CA TYR A 57 -13.59 20.77 -33.75
C TYR A 57 -12.70 21.27 -34.91
N HIS A 58 -13.32 21.39 -36.09
CA HIS A 58 -12.72 21.86 -37.35
C HIS A 58 -13.38 23.16 -37.83
N PRO A 59 -13.20 24.29 -37.13
CA PRO A 59 -13.74 25.57 -37.58
C PRO A 59 -12.95 26.10 -38.77
N LYS A 60 -13.57 27.00 -39.54
CA LYS A 60 -12.81 27.91 -40.40
C LYS A 60 -12.06 28.93 -39.54
N ILE A 61 -10.92 29.45 -40.00
CA ILE A 61 -10.10 30.40 -39.25
C ILE A 61 -10.91 31.64 -38.83
N SER A 62 -11.86 32.08 -39.66
CA SER A 62 -12.76 33.22 -39.37
C SER A 62 -13.76 32.97 -38.23
N GLU A 63 -14.06 31.71 -37.90
CA GLU A 63 -15.09 31.31 -36.93
C GLU A 63 -14.51 31.07 -35.52
N ILE A 64 -13.21 31.32 -35.35
CA ILE A 64 -12.49 31.04 -34.10
C ILE A 64 -12.68 32.21 -33.14
N SER A 65 -13.57 32.04 -32.17
CA SER A 65 -13.86 33.00 -31.11
C SER A 65 -13.15 32.70 -29.78
N GLU A 66 -12.80 31.43 -29.52
CA GLU A 66 -12.30 30.95 -28.22
C GLU A 66 -10.91 30.30 -28.31
N GLU A 67 -10.12 30.45 -27.24
CA GLU A 67 -8.81 29.81 -27.08
C GLU A 67 -8.95 28.33 -26.69
N ARG A 68 -9.06 27.45 -27.69
CA ARG A 68 -9.10 26.00 -27.50
C ARG A 68 -8.20 25.26 -28.48
N VAL A 69 -8.10 23.94 -28.31
CA VAL A 69 -7.47 23.07 -29.31
C VAL A 69 -8.38 23.01 -30.52
N VAL A 70 -7.83 23.32 -31.70
CA VAL A 70 -8.55 23.23 -32.97
C VAL A 70 -7.73 22.48 -34.00
N THR A 71 -8.41 21.90 -34.99
CA THR A 71 -7.77 21.32 -36.18
C THR A 71 -8.13 22.16 -37.40
N ILE A 72 -7.13 22.73 -38.07
CA ILE A 72 -7.31 23.60 -39.25
C ILE A 72 -6.63 22.97 -40.45
N THR A 73 -7.29 22.99 -41.61
CA THR A 73 -6.70 22.61 -42.89
C THR A 73 -6.56 23.83 -43.79
N GLY A 74 -5.35 24.11 -44.26
CA GLY A 74 -5.09 25.28 -45.11
C GLY A 74 -3.81 25.15 -45.92
N HIS A 75 -3.50 26.18 -46.70
CA HIS A 75 -2.29 26.31 -47.49
C HIS A 75 -1.26 27.18 -46.80
N ILE A 76 0.02 26.81 -46.90
CA ILE A 76 1.12 27.61 -46.37
C ILE A 76 1.25 28.89 -47.23
N ALA A 77 0.87 30.03 -46.66
CA ALA A 77 0.83 31.33 -47.33
C ALA A 77 2.22 31.98 -47.38
N SER A 78 2.95 31.94 -46.26
CA SER A 78 4.32 32.45 -46.22
C SER A 78 5.20 31.73 -45.20
N LEU A 79 6.50 31.74 -45.48
CA LEU A 79 7.58 31.22 -44.65
C LEU A 79 8.46 32.38 -44.21
N PRO A 80 9.13 32.29 -43.05
CA PRO A 80 9.97 33.37 -42.57
C PRO A 80 11.23 33.48 -43.44
N SER A 81 11.76 34.69 -43.57
CA SER A 81 12.96 34.94 -44.37
C SER A 81 14.18 34.23 -43.78
N VAL A 82 15.09 33.76 -44.64
CA VAL A 82 16.25 32.90 -44.32
C VAL A 82 17.24 33.54 -43.31
N ARG A 83 17.11 34.83 -42.99
CA ARG A 83 18.02 35.62 -42.14
C ARG A 83 17.37 36.15 -40.85
N SER A 84 16.62 35.31 -40.13
CA SER A 84 16.13 35.72 -38.80
C SER A 84 17.19 35.43 -37.72
N PRO A 85 17.54 36.39 -36.83
CA PRO A 85 18.52 36.18 -35.76
C PRO A 85 18.10 35.04 -34.82
N LYS A 86 19.07 34.32 -34.23
CA LYS A 86 18.91 33.11 -33.39
C LYS A 86 17.88 33.18 -32.24
N LYS A 87 17.32 34.36 -31.94
CA LYS A 87 16.37 34.61 -30.84
C LYS A 87 14.91 34.81 -31.29
N ILE A 88 14.58 34.80 -32.59
CA ILE A 88 13.20 34.98 -33.07
C ILE A 88 12.58 33.61 -33.40
N PRO A 89 11.33 33.33 -32.98
CA PRO A 89 10.64 32.09 -33.34
C PRO A 89 10.44 31.95 -34.85
N TYR A 90 10.53 30.72 -35.35
CA TYR A 90 10.22 30.42 -36.75
C TYR A 90 8.70 30.48 -36.95
N GLN A 91 8.24 31.46 -37.72
CA GLN A 91 6.81 31.74 -37.94
C GLN A 91 6.36 31.28 -39.32
N ILE A 92 5.38 30.40 -39.38
CA ILE A 92 4.76 29.92 -40.63
C ILE A 92 3.32 30.45 -40.68
N LEU A 93 2.94 31.12 -41.77
CA LEU A 93 1.57 31.59 -41.96
C LEU A 93 0.76 30.56 -42.74
N LEU A 94 -0.34 30.12 -42.14
CA LEU A 94 -1.30 29.19 -42.71
C LEU A 94 -2.59 29.96 -43.06
N ASN A 95 -3.11 29.75 -44.26
CA ASN A 95 -4.33 30.40 -44.76
C ASN A 95 -5.30 29.33 -45.28
N ASP A 96 -6.54 29.35 -44.82
CA ASP A 96 -7.60 28.40 -45.21
C ASP A 96 -8.61 28.96 -46.22
N GLY A 97 -8.38 30.17 -46.74
CA GLY A 97 -9.28 30.93 -47.60
C GLY A 97 -10.22 31.88 -46.86
N THR A 98 -10.35 31.77 -45.53
CA THR A 98 -11.22 32.63 -44.71
C THR A 98 -10.47 33.51 -43.71
N GLY A 99 -9.24 33.14 -43.37
CA GLY A 99 -8.38 33.94 -42.50
C GLY A 99 -6.94 33.42 -42.46
N GLU A 100 -6.12 34.05 -41.64
CA GLU A 100 -4.71 33.67 -41.47
C GLU A 100 -4.39 33.35 -40.01
N ILE A 101 -3.62 32.27 -39.81
CA ILE A 101 -3.10 31.86 -38.49
C ILE A 101 -1.58 31.71 -38.55
N SER A 102 -0.89 32.18 -37.51
CA SER A 102 0.56 32.09 -37.39
C SER A 102 0.98 30.89 -36.53
N LEU A 103 1.67 29.93 -37.12
CA LEU A 103 2.29 28.80 -36.41
C LEU A 103 3.69 29.21 -35.93
N LEU A 104 3.94 29.16 -34.63
CA LEU A 104 5.20 29.60 -34.02
C LEU A 104 6.00 28.41 -33.47
N PHE A 105 7.26 28.29 -33.90
CA PHE A 105 8.18 27.26 -33.40
C PHE A 105 9.41 27.90 -32.73
N PHE A 106 9.58 27.66 -31.43
CA PHE A 106 10.77 28.02 -30.66
C PHE A 106 11.78 26.85 -30.64
N HIS A 107 13.08 27.11 -30.84
CA HIS A 107 14.17 26.12 -30.65
C HIS A 107 14.11 24.78 -31.43
N LYS A 108 13.50 24.68 -32.62
CA LYS A 108 13.56 23.46 -33.47
C LYS A 108 14.54 23.59 -34.64
N LYS A 109 15.23 22.49 -35.00
CA LYS A 109 16.15 22.37 -36.15
C LYS A 109 15.48 22.89 -37.43
N THR A 110 15.92 24.04 -37.91
CA THR A 110 15.35 24.81 -39.02
C THR A 110 15.35 24.06 -40.36
N GLU A 111 16.24 23.07 -40.55
CA GLU A 111 16.30 22.24 -41.76
C GLU A 111 15.06 21.34 -41.95
N TRP A 112 14.59 20.67 -40.90
CA TRP A 112 13.51 19.69 -41.00
C TRP A 112 12.15 20.34 -41.30
N LEU A 113 11.91 21.52 -40.71
CA LEU A 113 10.70 22.31 -40.98
C LEU A 113 10.68 22.83 -42.42
N LYS A 114 11.82 23.22 -43.00
CA LYS A 114 11.88 23.69 -44.39
C LYS A 114 11.51 22.61 -45.41
N ASN A 115 11.84 21.36 -45.15
CA ASN A 115 11.52 20.24 -46.04
C ASN A 115 10.03 19.86 -45.99
N ILE A 116 9.36 20.12 -44.87
CA ILE A 116 7.94 19.77 -44.69
C ILE A 116 7.04 20.93 -45.11
N PHE A 117 7.41 22.16 -44.77
CA PHE A 117 6.61 23.35 -44.97
C PHE A 117 7.18 24.19 -46.13
N PHE A 118 6.64 24.00 -47.34
CA PHE A 118 6.91 24.85 -48.50
C PHE A 118 5.65 25.58 -48.97
N LYS A 119 5.82 26.78 -49.55
CA LYS A 119 4.72 27.66 -49.94
C LYS A 119 3.73 26.95 -50.87
N GLY A 120 2.43 27.08 -50.60
CA GLY A 120 1.35 26.49 -51.39
C GLY A 120 0.96 25.05 -50.97
N ARG A 121 1.77 24.35 -50.17
CA ARG A 121 1.41 23.00 -49.70
C ARG A 121 0.18 23.05 -48.79
N LYS A 122 -0.76 22.12 -49.01
CA LYS A 122 -1.92 21.92 -48.14
C LYS A 122 -1.50 21.11 -46.91
N ILE A 123 -1.75 21.65 -45.73
CA ILE A 123 -1.45 21.02 -44.46
C ILE A 123 -2.65 21.06 -43.52
N THR A 124 -2.78 20.02 -42.70
CA THR A 124 -3.74 19.98 -41.58
C THR A 124 -2.94 20.06 -40.28
N VAL A 125 -3.27 21.01 -39.43
CA VAL A 125 -2.52 21.32 -38.22
C VAL A 125 -3.46 21.33 -37.02
N THR A 126 -3.07 20.65 -35.95
CA THR A 126 -3.81 20.61 -34.68
C THR A 126 -2.98 21.24 -33.57
N GLY A 127 -3.57 22.16 -32.83
CA GLY A 127 -2.89 22.80 -31.71
C GLY A 127 -3.77 23.75 -30.93
N GLN A 128 -3.28 24.19 -29.77
CA GLN A 128 -3.97 25.19 -28.97
C GLN A 128 -3.80 26.57 -29.61
N ILE A 129 -4.92 27.25 -29.84
CA ILE A 129 -4.91 28.62 -30.33
C ILE A 129 -4.79 29.58 -29.16
N LYS A 130 -3.93 30.58 -29.35
CA LYS A 130 -3.83 31.76 -28.50
C LYS A 130 -3.94 33.02 -29.34
N LYS A 131 -4.62 34.03 -28.81
CA LYS A 131 -4.74 35.34 -29.45
C LYS A 131 -3.61 36.23 -28.97
N PHE A 132 -2.69 36.60 -29.88
CA PHE A 132 -1.58 37.49 -29.56
C PHE A 132 -1.62 38.72 -30.49
N LYS A 133 -1.69 39.94 -29.91
CA LYS A 133 -1.79 41.21 -30.65
C LYS A 133 -2.87 41.19 -31.74
N ASN A 134 -4.05 40.68 -31.40
CA ASN A 134 -5.21 40.53 -32.30
C ASN A 134 -5.01 39.61 -33.51
N ARG A 135 -3.97 38.77 -33.52
CA ARG A 135 -3.75 37.69 -34.50
C ARG A 135 -3.88 36.34 -33.83
N LEU A 136 -4.44 35.37 -34.55
CA LEU A 136 -4.49 33.99 -34.08
C LEU A 136 -3.10 33.37 -34.24
N THR A 137 -2.60 32.79 -33.16
CA THR A 137 -1.29 32.14 -33.11
C THR A 137 -1.43 30.73 -32.54
N MET A 138 -0.65 29.80 -33.07
CA MET A 138 -0.54 28.44 -32.57
C MET A 138 0.92 28.18 -32.23
N ILE A 139 1.23 28.14 -30.95
CA ILE A 139 2.60 27.89 -30.46
C ILE A 139 2.81 26.39 -30.41
N HIS A 140 3.85 25.90 -31.09
CA HIS A 140 4.18 24.48 -31.16
C HIS A 140 2.98 23.59 -31.45
N PRO A 141 2.47 23.60 -32.70
CA PRO A 141 1.42 22.67 -33.09
C PRO A 141 1.74 21.25 -32.65
N HIS A 142 0.76 20.60 -32.02
CA HIS A 142 0.91 19.25 -31.49
C HIS A 142 1.14 18.26 -32.65
N TYR A 143 0.43 18.46 -33.77
CA TYR A 143 0.53 17.64 -34.96
C TYR A 143 0.40 18.47 -36.23
N PHE A 144 1.03 18.01 -37.30
CA PHE A 144 0.82 18.52 -38.65
C PHE A 144 0.98 17.39 -39.66
N PHE A 145 0.07 17.36 -40.62
CA PHE A 145 0.02 16.39 -41.70
C PHE A 145 0.09 17.11 -43.04
N TYR A 146 0.69 16.45 -44.02
CA TYR A 146 0.86 16.96 -45.37
C TYR A 146 0.36 15.92 -46.36
N ASP A 147 -0.23 16.41 -47.45
CA ASP A 147 -0.77 15.62 -48.56
C ASP A 147 -1.85 14.61 -48.13
N SER A 148 -3.09 14.91 -48.51
CA SER A 148 -4.29 14.14 -48.20
C SER A 148 -4.36 12.82 -49.00
N GLN A 149 -3.41 11.91 -48.78
CA GLN A 149 -3.56 10.52 -49.18
C GLN A 149 -3.73 9.65 -47.93
N ASP A 150 -4.99 9.35 -47.63
CA ASP A 150 -5.47 8.19 -46.87
C ASP A 150 -4.99 8.00 -45.42
N VAL A 151 -4.78 9.07 -44.65
CA VAL A 151 -4.70 8.95 -43.20
C VAL A 151 -6.08 9.19 -42.59
N ILE A 152 -6.78 8.11 -42.25
CA ILE A 152 -8.00 8.17 -41.42
C ILE A 152 -7.57 8.65 -40.03
N PHE A 153 -7.78 9.94 -39.73
CA PHE A 153 -7.44 10.49 -38.43
C PHE A 153 -8.48 10.07 -37.39
N PRO A 154 -8.07 9.55 -36.22
CA PRO A 154 -9.00 9.36 -35.12
C PRO A 154 -9.50 10.73 -34.65
N LEU A 155 -10.81 10.93 -34.67
CA LEU A 155 -11.47 12.16 -34.21
C LEU A 155 -11.20 12.43 -32.72
N ILE A 156 -11.00 11.37 -31.95
CA ILE A 156 -10.58 11.44 -30.55
C ILE A 156 -9.37 10.52 -30.40
N GLU A 157 -8.26 11.09 -29.96
CA GLU A 157 -7.01 10.35 -29.79
C GLU A 157 -6.72 10.14 -28.29
N PRO A 158 -6.62 8.89 -27.82
CA PRO A 158 -6.21 8.59 -26.46
C PRO A 158 -4.72 8.91 -26.24
N ILE A 159 -4.40 9.55 -25.12
CA ILE A 159 -3.04 9.84 -24.67
C ILE A 159 -2.65 8.85 -23.58
N TYR A 160 -1.47 8.26 -23.72
CA TYR A 160 -0.88 7.32 -22.78
C TYR A 160 0.34 7.93 -22.08
N SER A 161 0.56 7.58 -20.81
CA SER A 161 1.68 8.08 -20.00
C SER A 161 2.99 7.31 -20.24
N LEU A 162 3.59 7.48 -21.42
CA LEU A 162 4.73 6.66 -21.88
C LEU A 162 6.11 7.19 -21.42
N PRO A 163 7.10 6.31 -21.18
CA PRO A 163 8.46 6.66 -20.82
C PRO A 163 9.23 7.19 -22.04
N THR A 164 10.27 7.97 -21.79
CA THR A 164 11.12 8.53 -22.83
C THR A 164 11.73 7.41 -23.71
N GLY A 165 11.55 7.54 -25.02
CA GLY A 165 12.04 6.58 -26.01
C GLY A 165 11.00 5.61 -26.58
N LEU A 166 9.76 5.59 -26.06
CA LEU A 166 8.65 4.83 -26.64
C LEU A 166 7.70 5.77 -27.41
N SER A 167 7.49 5.51 -28.70
CA SER A 167 6.57 6.29 -29.54
C SER A 167 5.11 5.95 -29.26
N ALA A 168 4.24 6.96 -29.19
CA ALA A 168 2.81 6.79 -29.02
C ALA A 168 2.16 5.99 -30.17
N ASP A 169 2.59 6.24 -31.43
CA ASP A 169 2.09 5.50 -32.59
C ASP A 169 2.45 4.01 -32.53
N PHE A 170 3.67 3.73 -32.09
CA PHE A 170 4.14 2.35 -31.93
C PHE A 170 3.39 1.65 -30.79
N PHE A 171 3.20 2.35 -29.66
CA PHE A 171 2.41 1.85 -28.53
C PHE A 171 0.98 1.51 -28.97
N LYS A 172 0.31 2.44 -29.67
CA LYS A 172 -1.06 2.26 -30.16
C LYS A 172 -1.19 1.05 -31.08
N LYS A 173 -0.28 0.87 -32.04
CA LYS A 173 -0.27 -0.31 -32.93
C LYS A 173 -0.22 -1.62 -32.15
N ILE A 174 0.57 -1.67 -31.08
CA ILE A 174 0.70 -2.88 -30.26
C ILE A 174 -0.56 -3.10 -29.42
N VAL A 175 -1.17 -2.04 -28.88
CA VAL A 175 -2.47 -2.13 -28.19
C VAL A 175 -3.56 -2.63 -29.14
N ASP A 176 -3.62 -2.11 -30.36
CA ASP A 176 -4.58 -2.57 -31.38
C ASP A 176 -4.37 -4.04 -31.75
N GLU A 177 -3.11 -4.48 -31.83
CA GLU A 177 -2.80 -5.90 -32.01
C GLU A 177 -3.24 -6.74 -30.80
N ALA A 178 -3.02 -6.26 -29.58
CA ALA A 178 -3.51 -6.93 -28.36
C ALA A 178 -5.04 -7.05 -28.35
N LEU A 179 -5.76 -5.99 -28.75
CA LEU A 179 -7.22 -5.98 -28.90
C LEU A 179 -7.70 -6.99 -29.96
N SER A 180 -6.96 -7.14 -31.06
CA SER A 180 -7.30 -8.09 -32.12
C SER A 180 -7.19 -9.55 -31.66
N ARG A 181 -6.26 -9.82 -30.73
CA ARG A 181 -6.03 -11.15 -30.12
C ARG A 181 -7.03 -11.49 -29.01
N LEU A 182 -7.89 -10.54 -28.61
CA LEU A 182 -8.88 -10.77 -27.56
C LEU A 182 -9.94 -11.78 -28.05
N PRO A 183 -10.04 -12.97 -27.44
CA PRO A 183 -11.04 -13.96 -27.81
C PRO A 183 -12.45 -13.46 -27.46
N THR A 184 -13.47 -14.10 -28.02
CA THR A 184 -14.84 -13.93 -27.53
C THR A 184 -14.94 -14.60 -26.17
N LEU A 185 -15.13 -13.80 -25.12
CA LEU A 185 -15.25 -14.29 -23.75
C LEU A 185 -16.72 -14.61 -23.44
N PRO A 186 -17.01 -15.68 -22.68
CA PRO A 186 -18.36 -15.93 -22.22
C PRO A 186 -18.78 -14.86 -21.21
N GLU A 187 -20.07 -14.54 -21.20
CA GLU A 187 -20.63 -13.58 -20.26
C GLU A 187 -20.73 -14.20 -18.85
N TRP A 188 -20.48 -13.39 -17.83
CA TRP A 188 -20.52 -13.76 -16.40
C TRP A 188 -21.50 -12.92 -15.59
N LEU A 189 -22.01 -11.82 -16.15
CA LEU A 189 -23.07 -11.01 -15.58
C LEU A 189 -24.45 -11.64 -15.79
N GLU A 190 -25.41 -11.28 -14.93
CA GLU A 190 -26.82 -11.58 -15.17
C GLU A 190 -27.42 -10.61 -16.19
N ASN A 191 -28.41 -11.09 -16.96
CA ASN A 191 -29.06 -10.30 -18.01
C ASN A 191 -29.71 -9.03 -17.48
N ASP A 192 -30.27 -9.08 -16.27
CA ASP A 192 -30.93 -7.93 -15.65
C ASP A 192 -29.94 -6.77 -15.43
N LEU A 193 -28.75 -7.07 -14.91
CA LEU A 193 -27.71 -6.07 -14.68
C LEU A 193 -27.12 -5.52 -15.99
N LEU A 194 -26.96 -6.37 -17.01
CA LEU A 194 -26.53 -5.96 -18.35
C LEU A 194 -27.51 -4.95 -18.96
N GLN A 195 -28.81 -5.19 -18.83
CA GLN A 195 -29.85 -4.33 -19.36
C GLN A 195 -29.98 -3.03 -18.56
N GLU A 196 -30.04 -3.12 -17.23
CA GLU A 196 -30.19 -1.95 -16.34
C GLU A 196 -29.06 -0.93 -16.55
N LYS A 197 -27.81 -1.40 -16.65
CA LYS A 197 -26.63 -0.54 -16.80
C LYS A 197 -26.18 -0.32 -18.24
N SER A 198 -26.87 -0.96 -19.21
CA SER A 198 -26.51 -0.93 -20.63
C SER A 198 -25.02 -1.28 -20.86
N PHE A 199 -24.54 -2.29 -20.13
CA PHE A 199 -23.12 -2.64 -20.17
C PHE A 199 -22.75 -3.32 -21.50
N PRO A 200 -21.69 -2.86 -22.17
CA PRO A 200 -21.17 -3.55 -23.35
C PRO A 200 -20.53 -4.88 -22.95
N SER A 201 -20.25 -5.75 -23.93
CA SER A 201 -19.41 -6.92 -23.68
C SER A 201 -18.01 -6.47 -23.22
N MET A 202 -17.30 -7.30 -22.45
CA MET A 202 -15.94 -6.98 -21.99
C MET A 202 -15.00 -6.63 -23.16
N LYS A 203 -15.12 -7.36 -24.28
CA LYS A 203 -14.36 -7.07 -25.52
C LYS A 203 -14.63 -5.69 -26.09
N GLU A 204 -15.90 -5.28 -26.09
CA GLU A 204 -16.29 -3.96 -26.55
C GLU A 204 -15.86 -2.87 -25.57
N ALA A 205 -15.92 -3.13 -24.26
CA ALA A 205 -15.46 -2.19 -23.25
C ALA A 205 -13.97 -1.83 -23.43
N PHE A 206 -13.08 -2.83 -23.61
CA PHE A 206 -11.67 -2.57 -23.93
C PHE A 206 -11.50 -1.80 -25.24
N LYS A 207 -12.26 -2.17 -26.28
CA LYS A 207 -12.21 -1.43 -27.56
C LYS A 207 -12.62 0.02 -27.40
N ILE A 208 -13.67 0.33 -26.64
CA ILE A 208 -14.15 1.69 -26.42
C ILE A 208 -13.11 2.51 -25.66
N ILE A 209 -12.51 1.94 -24.60
CA ILE A 209 -11.52 2.67 -23.79
C ILE A 209 -10.25 2.98 -24.58
N HIS A 210 -9.76 2.05 -25.39
CA HIS A 210 -8.54 2.24 -26.18
C HIS A 210 -8.77 2.91 -27.54
N ASN A 211 -9.99 2.86 -28.08
CA ASN A 211 -10.40 3.50 -29.33
C ASN A 211 -11.73 4.27 -29.12
N PRO A 212 -11.70 5.36 -28.33
CA PRO A 212 -12.86 6.15 -27.95
C PRO A 212 -13.47 6.87 -29.16
N ARG A 213 -14.79 6.99 -29.19
CA ARG A 213 -15.54 7.67 -30.25
C ARG A 213 -16.12 8.99 -29.80
N ASP A 214 -16.40 9.11 -28.50
CA ASP A 214 -16.87 10.34 -27.85
C ASP A 214 -16.03 10.69 -26.61
N VAL A 215 -16.06 11.95 -26.20
CA VAL A 215 -15.49 12.44 -24.95
C VAL A 215 -16.15 11.75 -23.74
N LYS A 216 -17.44 11.43 -23.88
CA LYS A 216 -18.19 10.67 -22.86
C LYS A 216 -17.58 9.31 -22.57
N ASP A 217 -16.89 8.68 -23.52
CA ASP A 217 -16.21 7.38 -23.32
C ASP A 217 -15.03 7.48 -22.33
N PHE A 218 -14.53 8.70 -22.06
CA PHE A 218 -13.50 8.96 -21.05
C PHE A 218 -14.05 9.26 -19.66
N GLU A 219 -15.34 9.55 -19.54
CA GLU A 219 -15.96 9.80 -18.23
C GLU A 219 -15.94 8.51 -17.40
N TRP A 220 -15.69 8.65 -16.10
CA TRP A 220 -15.68 7.51 -15.17
C TRP A 220 -17.02 6.77 -15.14
N THR A 221 -18.11 7.47 -15.39
CA THR A 221 -19.49 6.96 -15.49
C THR A 221 -19.83 6.37 -16.86
N SER A 222 -18.87 6.27 -17.79
CA SER A 222 -19.14 5.66 -19.09
C SER A 222 -19.43 4.16 -18.93
N PRO A 223 -20.40 3.59 -19.68
CA PRO A 223 -20.76 2.18 -19.55
C PRO A 223 -19.58 1.21 -19.74
N ALA A 224 -18.60 1.56 -20.59
CA ALA A 224 -17.39 0.76 -20.79
C ALA A 224 -16.47 0.76 -19.57
N ARG A 225 -16.26 1.92 -18.92
CA ARG A 225 -15.43 2.00 -17.71
C ARG A 225 -16.14 1.40 -16.50
N GLU A 226 -17.42 1.68 -16.34
CA GLU A 226 -18.23 1.09 -15.28
C GLU A 226 -18.29 -0.43 -15.40
N ARG A 227 -18.42 -0.98 -16.62
CA ARG A 227 -18.36 -2.42 -16.89
C ARG A 227 -17.05 -3.03 -16.38
N LEU A 228 -15.90 -2.48 -16.76
CA LEU A 228 -14.61 -3.03 -16.34
C LEU A 228 -14.31 -2.79 -14.85
N ALA A 229 -14.80 -1.69 -14.28
CA ALA A 229 -14.72 -1.42 -12.85
C ALA A 229 -15.56 -2.41 -12.03
N TYR A 230 -16.77 -2.71 -12.51
CA TYR A 230 -17.62 -3.74 -11.93
C TYR A 230 -16.95 -5.12 -12.03
N ASP A 231 -16.44 -5.50 -13.21
CA ASP A 231 -15.77 -6.78 -13.42
C ASP A 231 -14.57 -6.95 -12.47
N GLU A 232 -13.80 -5.88 -12.26
CA GLU A 232 -12.70 -5.83 -11.31
C GLU A 232 -13.17 -6.02 -9.85
N PHE A 233 -14.21 -5.30 -9.43
CA PHE A 233 -14.78 -5.46 -8.10
C PHE A 233 -15.34 -6.86 -7.88
N LEU A 234 -16.11 -7.40 -8.83
CA LEU A 234 -16.70 -8.73 -8.75
C LEU A 234 -15.61 -9.80 -8.62
N ALA A 235 -14.56 -9.72 -9.44
CA ALA A 235 -13.41 -10.62 -9.34
C ALA A 235 -12.76 -10.58 -7.95
N GLY A 236 -12.51 -9.38 -7.43
CA GLY A 236 -11.95 -9.20 -6.09
C GLY A 236 -12.85 -9.75 -4.98
N GLN A 237 -14.16 -9.48 -5.03
CA GLN A 237 -15.11 -9.97 -4.03
C GLN A 237 -15.26 -11.49 -4.04
N ILE A 238 -15.32 -12.11 -5.23
CA ILE A 238 -15.37 -13.58 -5.36
C ILE A 238 -14.08 -14.22 -4.83
N ALA A 239 -12.91 -13.70 -5.24
CA ALA A 239 -11.63 -14.19 -4.75
C ALA A 239 -11.59 -14.16 -3.21
N LEU A 240 -12.05 -13.05 -2.63
CA LEU A 240 -12.09 -12.86 -1.19
C LEU A 240 -13.03 -13.86 -0.50
N LEU A 241 -14.23 -14.08 -1.03
CA LEU A 241 -15.19 -15.04 -0.48
C LEU A 241 -14.72 -16.50 -0.60
N LEU A 242 -14.03 -16.86 -1.67
CA LEU A 242 -13.42 -18.20 -1.82
C LEU A 242 -12.30 -18.43 -0.81
N ILE A 243 -11.44 -17.42 -0.63
CA ILE A 243 -10.40 -17.43 0.41
C ILE A 243 -11.05 -17.62 1.80
N ARG A 244 -12.12 -16.86 2.09
CA ARG A 244 -12.89 -16.97 3.35
C ARG A 244 -13.41 -18.38 3.60
N LYS A 245 -14.02 -18.98 2.59
CA LYS A 245 -14.60 -20.33 2.70
C LYS A 245 -13.52 -21.34 3.11
N LYS A 246 -12.37 -21.35 2.42
CA LYS A 246 -11.29 -22.29 2.74
C LYS A 246 -10.71 -22.07 4.14
N PHE A 247 -10.44 -20.83 4.53
CA PHE A 247 -9.90 -20.55 5.87
C PHE A 247 -10.85 -21.01 6.98
N LYS A 248 -12.16 -20.97 6.74
CA LYS A 248 -13.16 -21.47 7.67
C LYS A 248 -13.23 -23.00 7.71
N GLU A 249 -12.88 -23.68 6.63
CA GLU A 249 -12.94 -25.15 6.48
C GLU A 249 -11.64 -25.86 6.90
N GLU A 250 -10.54 -25.14 7.14
CA GLU A 250 -9.31 -25.75 7.66
C GLU A 250 -9.50 -26.25 9.10
N LEU A 251 -9.45 -27.57 9.26
CA LEU A 251 -9.52 -28.24 10.57
C LEU A 251 -8.31 -27.83 11.42
N GLY A 252 -8.59 -27.44 12.67
CA GLY A 252 -7.58 -27.20 13.71
C GLY A 252 -7.55 -28.36 14.70
N ILE A 253 -6.66 -28.28 15.69
CA ILE A 253 -6.61 -29.20 16.83
C ILE A 253 -7.38 -28.56 17.98
N PRO A 254 -8.61 -29.00 18.32
CA PRO A 254 -9.38 -28.39 19.40
C PRO A 254 -8.63 -28.44 20.73
N ILE A 255 -8.56 -27.31 21.41
CA ILE A 255 -7.91 -27.18 22.72
C ILE A 255 -9.01 -27.07 23.78
N GLN A 256 -9.19 -28.16 24.54
CA GLN A 256 -10.12 -28.26 25.66
C GLN A 256 -9.33 -28.62 26.91
N VAL A 257 -9.06 -27.63 27.75
CA VAL A 257 -8.29 -27.77 28.99
C VAL A 257 -8.98 -26.99 30.12
N GLU A 258 -8.66 -27.33 31.36
CA GLU A 258 -9.25 -26.67 32.55
C GLU A 258 -8.71 -25.24 32.76
N GLY A 259 -7.54 -24.92 32.21
CA GLY A 259 -6.93 -23.59 32.30
C GLY A 259 -6.14 -23.37 33.58
N LYS A 260 -5.62 -24.45 34.19
CA LYS A 260 -4.81 -24.40 35.42
C LYS A 260 -3.56 -23.53 35.27
N LEU A 261 -2.86 -23.61 34.12
CA LEU A 261 -1.66 -22.80 33.88
C LEU A 261 -2.03 -21.32 33.70
N ALA A 262 -3.09 -21.03 32.95
CA ALA A 262 -3.60 -19.68 32.77
C ALA A 262 -4.00 -19.03 34.11
N GLN A 263 -4.70 -19.77 34.98
CA GLN A 263 -5.09 -19.30 36.30
C GLN A 263 -3.88 -18.98 37.20
N LYS A 264 -2.86 -19.86 37.23
CA LYS A 264 -1.61 -19.60 37.96
C LYS A 264 -0.93 -18.31 37.50
N ILE A 265 -0.83 -18.11 36.18
CA ILE A 265 -0.26 -16.89 35.62
C ILE A 265 -1.05 -15.67 36.07
N VAL A 266 -2.38 -15.69 35.96
CA VAL A 266 -3.25 -14.57 36.36
C VAL A 266 -3.12 -14.26 37.85
N GLN A 267 -3.02 -15.27 38.71
CA GLN A 267 -2.82 -15.09 40.16
C GLN A 267 -1.46 -14.47 40.51
N SER A 268 -0.44 -14.66 39.67
CA SER A 268 0.90 -14.06 39.86
C SER A 268 0.98 -12.59 39.45
N LEU A 269 -0.04 -12.05 38.78
CA LEU A 269 -0.01 -10.68 38.27
C LEU A 269 -0.18 -9.67 39.40
N PRO A 270 0.61 -8.57 39.42
CA PRO A 270 0.44 -7.48 40.39
C PRO A 270 -0.75 -6.57 40.05
N PHE A 271 -1.58 -6.95 39.08
CA PHE A 271 -2.75 -6.21 38.60
C PHE A 271 -3.79 -7.18 38.04
N SER A 272 -5.05 -6.77 38.01
CA SER A 272 -6.12 -7.55 37.39
C SER A 272 -6.27 -7.23 35.91
N PRO A 273 -6.50 -8.23 35.04
CA PRO A 273 -6.85 -7.97 33.65
C PRO A 273 -8.11 -7.11 33.52
N THR A 274 -8.13 -6.21 32.54
CA THR A 274 -9.28 -5.34 32.26
C THR A 274 -10.47 -6.12 31.69
N LYS A 275 -11.66 -5.51 31.62
CA LYS A 275 -12.85 -6.18 31.05
C LYS A 275 -12.62 -6.54 29.59
N SER A 276 -12.07 -5.62 28.83
CA SER A 276 -11.73 -5.83 27.41
C SER A 276 -10.63 -6.87 27.19
N GLN A 277 -9.65 -6.98 28.09
CA GLN A 277 -8.68 -8.09 28.08
C GLN A 277 -9.35 -9.43 28.37
N ASN A 278 -10.21 -9.53 29.37
CA ASN A 278 -10.93 -10.76 29.71
C ASN A 278 -11.87 -11.22 28.58
N LEU A 279 -12.54 -10.30 27.90
CA LEU A 279 -13.34 -10.60 26.71
C LEU A 279 -12.47 -11.13 25.57
N ALA A 280 -11.33 -10.49 25.29
CA ALA A 280 -10.39 -10.96 24.26
C ALA A 280 -9.83 -12.35 24.57
N ILE A 281 -9.50 -12.63 25.84
CA ILE A 281 -9.08 -13.96 26.29
C ILE A 281 -10.19 -14.97 26.04
N ARG A 282 -11.43 -14.68 26.46
CA ARG A 282 -12.58 -15.57 26.28
C ARG A 282 -12.82 -15.92 24.81
N ASP A 283 -12.82 -14.90 23.94
CA ASP A 283 -12.98 -15.07 22.50
C ASP A 283 -11.91 -16.01 21.90
N ILE A 284 -10.65 -15.78 22.26
CA ILE A 284 -9.51 -16.58 21.78
C ILE A 284 -9.63 -18.03 22.24
N LEU A 285 -9.91 -18.25 23.53
CA LEU A 285 -10.06 -19.59 24.09
C LEU A 285 -11.27 -20.33 23.50
N GLN A 286 -12.38 -19.63 23.29
CA GLN A 286 -13.56 -20.19 22.64
C GLN A 286 -13.24 -20.64 21.21
N ASP A 287 -12.57 -19.82 20.41
CA ASP A 287 -12.18 -20.20 19.04
C ASP A 287 -11.16 -21.34 19.03
N MET A 288 -10.19 -21.35 19.94
CA MET A 288 -9.22 -22.45 20.09
C MET A 288 -9.87 -23.79 20.46
N SER A 289 -11.05 -23.76 21.12
CA SER A 289 -11.79 -24.98 21.47
C SER A 289 -12.62 -25.57 20.31
N GLN A 290 -12.75 -24.85 19.20
CA GLN A 290 -13.54 -25.29 18.04
C GLN A 290 -12.79 -26.30 17.16
N LYS A 291 -13.52 -27.01 16.30
CA LYS A 291 -12.96 -27.93 15.28
C LYS A 291 -12.16 -27.22 14.19
N ASN A 292 -12.50 -25.98 13.90
CA ASN A 292 -11.84 -25.20 12.86
C ASN A 292 -10.64 -24.47 13.45
N ARG A 293 -9.59 -24.29 12.65
CA ARG A 293 -8.40 -23.56 13.08
C ARG A 293 -8.78 -22.11 13.39
N MET A 294 -8.37 -21.62 14.55
CA MET A 294 -8.52 -20.20 14.89
C MET A 294 -7.59 -19.36 14.00
N LEU A 295 -8.15 -18.32 13.40
CA LEU A 295 -7.41 -17.23 12.77
C LEU A 295 -8.00 -15.92 13.28
N ARG A 296 -7.32 -15.28 14.23
CA ARG A 296 -7.85 -14.11 14.95
C ARG A 296 -6.83 -12.99 15.01
N ILE A 297 -7.29 -11.74 14.89
CA ILE A 297 -6.50 -10.55 15.19
C ILE A 297 -6.89 -10.03 16.58
N LEU A 298 -5.89 -9.88 17.44
CA LEU A 298 -5.96 -9.14 18.69
C LEU A 298 -5.50 -7.69 18.43
N GLN A 299 -6.44 -6.77 18.50
CA GLN A 299 -6.19 -5.33 18.37
C GLN A 299 -6.21 -4.66 19.72
N GLY A 300 -5.29 -3.74 19.94
CA GLY A 300 -5.32 -2.86 21.09
C GLY A 300 -4.20 -1.85 21.00
N ASP A 301 -4.37 -0.69 21.60
CA ASP A 301 -3.37 0.38 21.61
C ASP A 301 -2.02 -0.11 22.18
N VAL A 302 -0.94 0.63 21.93
CA VAL A 302 0.38 0.39 22.52
C VAL A 302 0.26 0.37 24.05
N GLY A 303 0.69 -0.72 24.68
CA GLY A 303 0.59 -0.88 26.14
C GLY A 303 -0.80 -1.30 26.66
N SER A 304 -1.75 -1.67 25.81
CA SER A 304 -3.06 -2.24 26.21
C SER A 304 -2.99 -3.65 26.82
N GLY A 305 -1.80 -4.26 26.93
CA GLY A 305 -1.63 -5.60 27.50
C GLY A 305 -1.85 -6.76 26.53
N LYS A 306 -1.68 -6.55 25.21
CA LYS A 306 -1.78 -7.61 24.18
C LYS A 306 -0.91 -8.84 24.51
N THR A 307 0.32 -8.62 24.97
CA THR A 307 1.25 -9.70 25.35
C THR A 307 0.70 -10.59 26.47
N LEU A 308 -0.06 -10.02 27.42
CA LEU A 308 -0.68 -10.80 28.48
C LEU A 308 -1.77 -11.73 27.93
N VAL A 309 -2.63 -11.21 27.06
CA VAL A 309 -3.68 -11.99 26.39
C VAL A 309 -3.06 -13.13 25.58
N ALA A 310 -1.99 -12.85 24.83
CA ALA A 310 -1.25 -13.88 24.09
C ALA A 310 -0.60 -14.91 25.02
N LEU A 311 -0.02 -14.49 26.14
CA LEU A 311 0.57 -15.40 27.14
C LEU A 311 -0.46 -16.40 27.68
N ILE A 312 -1.68 -15.95 27.98
CA ILE A 312 -2.75 -16.82 28.47
C ILE A 312 -3.15 -17.85 27.39
N ALA A 313 -3.25 -17.44 26.13
CA ALA A 313 -3.50 -18.35 25.01
C ALA A 313 -2.37 -19.38 24.84
N MET A 314 -1.11 -18.94 24.93
CA MET A 314 0.07 -19.82 24.87
C MET A 314 0.09 -20.81 26.04
N ALA A 315 -0.20 -20.38 27.27
CA ALA A 315 -0.27 -21.25 28.43
C ALA A 315 -1.34 -22.34 28.27
N THR A 316 -2.50 -21.97 27.70
CA THR A 316 -3.59 -22.92 27.40
C THR A 316 -3.15 -23.96 26.37
N ALA A 317 -2.44 -23.55 25.32
CA ALA A 317 -1.84 -24.46 24.36
C ALA A 317 -0.83 -25.41 25.03
N VAL A 318 0.05 -24.89 25.90
CA VAL A 318 1.01 -25.72 26.64
C VAL A 318 0.30 -26.73 27.55
N GLU A 319 -0.79 -26.34 28.19
CA GLU A 319 -1.61 -27.24 29.03
C GLU A 319 -2.21 -28.41 28.22
N ALA A 320 -2.50 -28.20 26.93
CA ALA A 320 -2.96 -29.24 25.99
C ALA A 320 -1.81 -30.15 25.48
N GLY A 321 -0.62 -30.02 26.07
CA GLY A 321 0.57 -30.78 25.71
C GLY A 321 1.19 -30.36 24.38
N GLY A 322 0.90 -29.16 23.89
CA GLY A 322 1.50 -28.61 22.67
C GLY A 322 2.57 -27.55 22.93
N GLN A 323 3.14 -27.06 21.85
CA GLN A 323 4.08 -25.95 21.82
C GLN A 323 3.41 -24.71 21.23
N ALA A 324 3.76 -23.56 21.76
CA ALA A 324 3.36 -22.26 21.25
C ALA A 324 4.57 -21.44 20.83
N VAL A 325 4.41 -20.65 19.77
CA VAL A 325 5.45 -19.77 19.25
C VAL A 325 4.95 -18.33 19.31
N ILE A 326 5.78 -17.39 19.76
CA ILE A 326 5.56 -15.95 19.54
C ILE A 326 6.69 -15.37 18.71
N MET A 327 6.31 -14.73 17.61
CA MET A 327 7.22 -14.10 16.68
C MET A 327 7.20 -12.59 16.82
N ALA A 328 8.38 -11.99 16.88
CA ALA A 328 8.58 -10.55 16.90
C ALA A 328 9.41 -10.07 15.68
N PRO A 329 9.20 -8.83 15.19
CA PRO A 329 9.88 -8.31 14.00
C PRO A 329 11.39 -8.12 14.17
N ILE A 330 11.86 -7.87 15.39
CA ILE A 330 13.27 -7.60 15.69
C ILE A 330 13.73 -8.30 16.96
N GLY A 331 15.04 -8.49 17.12
CA GLY A 331 15.67 -9.17 18.26
C GLY A 331 15.29 -8.55 19.60
N ILE A 332 15.34 -7.22 19.71
CA ILE A 332 14.96 -6.48 20.93
C ILE A 332 13.55 -6.80 21.40
N LEU A 333 12.58 -6.81 20.49
CA LEU A 333 11.18 -7.09 20.84
C LEU A 333 10.99 -8.57 21.23
N ALA A 334 11.70 -9.49 20.56
CA ALA A 334 11.73 -10.90 20.98
C ALA A 334 12.28 -11.05 22.41
N GLN A 335 13.35 -10.32 22.74
CA GLN A 335 13.95 -10.32 24.07
C GLN A 335 13.00 -9.76 25.13
N GLN A 336 12.26 -8.69 24.83
CA GLN A 336 11.24 -8.13 25.73
C GLN A 336 10.11 -9.13 26.00
N HIS A 337 9.61 -9.81 24.97
CA HIS A 337 8.62 -10.87 25.15
C HIS A 337 9.17 -12.00 26.02
N TYR A 338 10.43 -12.40 25.81
CA TYR A 338 11.09 -13.41 26.62
C TYR A 338 11.20 -13.01 28.09
N GLU A 339 11.65 -11.79 28.39
CA GLU A 339 11.73 -11.28 29.76
C GLU A 339 10.35 -11.21 30.43
N PHE A 340 9.35 -10.68 29.72
CA PHE A 340 7.97 -10.59 30.21
C PHE A 340 7.39 -11.98 30.51
N ILE A 341 7.45 -12.90 29.55
CA ILE A 341 6.88 -14.24 29.68
C ILE A 341 7.60 -15.00 30.78
N LYS A 342 8.94 -14.97 30.81
CA LYS A 342 9.75 -15.63 31.83
C LYS A 342 9.41 -15.13 33.22
N LYS A 343 9.20 -13.82 33.41
CA LYS A 343 8.80 -13.23 34.70
C LYS A 343 7.48 -13.79 35.22
N TYR A 344 6.48 -13.95 34.37
CA TYR A 344 5.13 -14.36 34.76
C TYR A 344 4.87 -15.88 34.67
N THR A 345 5.91 -16.68 34.37
CA THR A 345 5.81 -18.14 34.25
C THR A 345 6.79 -18.88 35.15
N GLN A 346 7.53 -18.19 36.02
CA GLN A 346 8.54 -18.79 36.90
C GLN A 346 7.98 -19.95 37.74
N ASP A 347 6.76 -19.79 38.25
CA ASP A 347 6.10 -20.78 39.11
C ASP A 347 5.33 -21.86 38.32
N SER A 348 5.33 -21.79 36.99
CA SER A 348 4.53 -22.65 36.12
C SER A 348 5.31 -23.83 35.52
N GLN A 349 6.63 -23.93 35.79
CA GLN A 349 7.53 -24.95 35.22
C GLN A 349 7.50 -25.04 33.68
N ILE A 350 7.11 -23.95 33.01
CA ILE A 350 7.02 -23.92 31.55
C ILE A 350 8.43 -23.75 30.96
N GLY A 351 8.82 -24.65 30.07
CA GLY A 351 10.08 -24.53 29.33
C GLY A 351 9.99 -23.42 28.28
N ILE A 352 10.87 -22.42 28.37
CA ILE A 352 10.88 -21.25 27.47
C ILE A 352 12.24 -21.16 26.78
N GLU A 353 12.23 -20.93 25.47
CA GLU A 353 13.44 -20.69 24.67
C GLU A 353 13.29 -19.45 23.78
N ILE A 354 14.42 -18.79 23.51
CA ILE A 354 14.50 -17.69 22.56
C ILE A 354 15.44 -18.03 21.40
N ILE A 355 15.04 -17.75 20.16
CA ILE A 355 15.86 -17.87 18.96
C ILE A 355 15.88 -16.54 18.21
N THR A 356 17.04 -15.91 18.19
CA THR A 356 17.30 -14.69 17.41
C THR A 356 18.36 -14.95 16.32
N GLY A 357 18.45 -14.04 15.34
CA GLY A 357 19.42 -14.15 14.24
C GLY A 357 20.88 -14.11 14.70
N ASN A 358 21.16 -13.39 15.80
CA ASN A 358 22.51 -13.11 16.29
C ASN A 358 22.99 -14.11 17.36
N MET A 359 22.25 -15.19 17.61
CA MET A 359 22.59 -16.16 18.65
C MET A 359 23.84 -16.99 18.26
N PRO A 360 24.82 -17.18 19.19
CA PRO A 360 25.97 -18.04 18.96
C PRO A 360 25.58 -19.46 18.51
N LYS A 361 26.34 -20.04 17.57
CA LYS A 361 26.05 -21.36 16.98
C LYS A 361 25.89 -22.48 18.02
N SER A 362 26.69 -22.45 19.10
CA SER A 362 26.64 -23.43 20.18
C SER A 362 25.32 -23.36 20.95
N GLN A 363 24.93 -22.16 21.41
CA GLN A 363 23.67 -21.91 22.10
C GLN A 363 22.46 -22.25 21.22
N ARG A 364 22.52 -21.84 19.95
CA ARG A 364 21.47 -22.15 18.98
C ARG A 364 21.25 -23.65 18.81
N LYS A 365 22.33 -24.45 18.75
CA LYS A 365 22.22 -25.92 18.64
C LYS A 365 21.54 -26.54 19.86
N ILE A 366 21.76 -26.00 21.06
CA ILE A 366 21.11 -26.45 22.29
C ILE A 366 19.62 -26.10 22.26
N ALA A 367 19.27 -24.85 21.92
CA ALA A 367 17.90 -24.40 21.80
C ALA A 367 17.10 -25.24 20.79
N LEU A 368 17.67 -25.50 19.60
CA LEU A 368 17.05 -26.34 18.57
C LEU A 368 16.73 -27.75 19.07
N LYS A 369 17.64 -28.37 19.82
CA LYS A 369 17.40 -29.70 20.42
C LYS A 369 16.26 -29.67 21.43
N ARG A 370 16.21 -28.64 22.28
CA ARG A 370 15.15 -28.44 23.29
C ARG A 370 13.78 -28.19 22.66
N ILE A 371 13.74 -27.57 21.48
CA ILE A 371 12.50 -27.39 20.72
C ILE A 371 12.05 -28.70 20.09
N ALA A 372 12.96 -29.42 19.44
CA ALA A 372 12.63 -30.67 18.74
C ALA A 372 12.18 -31.79 19.69
N ASN A 373 12.73 -31.84 20.90
CA ASN A 373 12.37 -32.85 21.91
C ASN A 373 11.20 -32.43 22.83
N GLY A 374 10.60 -31.26 22.61
CA GLY A 374 9.44 -30.79 23.39
C GLY A 374 9.77 -30.16 24.76
N GLN A 375 11.04 -30.05 25.15
CA GLN A 375 11.44 -29.39 26.41
C GLN A 375 11.17 -27.88 26.40
N ALA A 376 11.19 -27.25 25.23
CA ALA A 376 10.76 -25.86 25.04
C ALA A 376 9.29 -25.82 24.63
N GLN A 377 8.42 -25.38 25.53
CA GLN A 377 6.97 -25.33 25.33
C GLN A 377 6.52 -23.96 24.78
N ILE A 378 7.17 -22.87 25.19
CA ILE A 378 7.00 -21.55 24.59
C ILE A 378 8.30 -21.15 23.90
N ILE A 379 8.21 -20.87 22.59
CA ILE A 379 9.35 -20.49 21.77
C ILE A 379 9.17 -19.05 21.30
N ILE A 380 10.19 -18.23 21.50
CA ILE A 380 10.17 -16.80 21.21
C ILE A 380 11.24 -16.51 20.16
N GLY A 381 10.97 -15.67 19.18
CA GLY A 381 12.00 -15.38 18.19
C GLY A 381 11.62 -14.43 17.09
N THR A 382 12.56 -14.22 16.18
CA THR A 382 12.37 -13.39 14.98
C THR A 382 12.06 -14.24 13.75
N HIS A 383 12.28 -13.71 12.54
CA HIS A 383 12.19 -14.47 11.30
C HIS A 383 13.04 -15.75 11.27
N ALA A 384 14.00 -15.91 12.19
CA ALA A 384 14.74 -17.15 12.37
C ALA A 384 13.82 -18.38 12.60
N LEU A 385 12.63 -18.19 13.18
CA LEU A 385 11.65 -19.25 13.47
C LEU A 385 11.11 -19.96 12.21
N PHE A 386 11.16 -19.31 11.05
CA PHE A 386 10.70 -19.89 9.78
C PHE A 386 11.73 -20.79 9.09
N GLN A 387 13.01 -20.70 9.46
CA GLN A 387 14.08 -21.39 8.73
C GLN A 387 13.87 -22.91 8.79
N ASP A 388 14.10 -23.62 7.67
CA ASP A 388 13.83 -25.06 7.54
C ASP A 388 14.54 -25.92 8.61
N SER A 389 15.59 -25.38 9.24
CA SER A 389 16.34 -26.01 10.32
C SER A 389 15.59 -26.16 11.65
N ILE A 390 14.43 -25.53 11.83
CA ILE A 390 13.63 -25.64 13.06
C ILE A 390 12.52 -26.66 12.87
N GLN A 391 12.60 -27.73 13.66
CA GLN A 391 11.58 -28.77 13.80
C GLN A 391 10.91 -28.64 15.17
N TYR A 392 9.59 -28.54 15.18
CA TYR A 392 8.77 -28.50 16.40
C TYR A 392 8.28 -29.90 16.75
N HIS A 393 8.18 -30.21 18.03
CA HIS A 393 7.60 -31.46 18.52
C HIS A 393 6.08 -31.52 18.30
N LYS A 394 5.35 -30.49 18.72
CA LYS A 394 3.88 -30.40 18.56
C LYS A 394 3.40 -28.94 18.55
N LEU A 395 3.67 -28.21 17.47
CA LEU A 395 3.25 -26.81 17.33
C LEU A 395 1.73 -26.71 17.14
N ILE A 396 1.05 -26.01 18.05
CA ILE A 396 -0.42 -25.86 18.01
C ILE A 396 -0.91 -24.40 18.05
N LEU A 397 -0.07 -23.45 18.46
CA LEU A 397 -0.40 -22.01 18.44
C LEU A 397 0.78 -21.19 17.93
N ILE A 398 0.49 -20.28 17.00
CA ILE A 398 1.42 -19.28 16.49
C ILE A 398 0.87 -17.90 16.82
N VAL A 399 1.65 -17.11 17.54
CA VAL A 399 1.40 -15.70 17.82
C VAL A 399 2.34 -14.86 16.97
N VAL A 400 1.82 -13.87 16.25
CA VAL A 400 2.62 -12.94 15.45
C VAL A 400 2.42 -11.53 15.99
N ASP A 401 3.46 -10.91 16.52
CA ASP A 401 3.42 -9.51 16.96
C ASP A 401 3.83 -8.55 15.84
N GLU A 402 3.24 -7.35 15.82
CA GLU A 402 3.44 -6.32 14.79
C GLU A 402 3.35 -6.87 13.36
N GLN A 403 2.21 -7.52 13.06
CA GLN A 403 1.99 -8.29 11.83
C GLN A 403 2.33 -7.58 10.50
N HIS A 404 2.27 -6.24 10.48
CA HIS A 404 2.45 -5.41 9.29
C HIS A 404 3.87 -5.46 8.71
N ARG A 405 4.85 -5.90 9.50
CA ARG A 405 6.26 -5.98 9.05
C ARG A 405 6.60 -7.32 8.40
N PHE A 406 5.67 -8.27 8.37
CA PHE A 406 5.90 -9.62 7.85
C PHE A 406 5.18 -9.85 6.52
N GLY A 407 5.92 -10.31 5.50
CA GLY A 407 5.36 -10.67 4.20
C GLY A 407 4.42 -11.87 4.28
N VAL A 408 3.37 -11.89 3.45
CA VAL A 408 2.33 -12.93 3.41
C VAL A 408 2.91 -14.34 3.27
N GLN A 409 3.90 -14.53 2.38
CA GLN A 409 4.52 -15.84 2.11
C GLN A 409 5.28 -16.42 3.30
N GLN A 410 5.85 -15.57 4.16
CA GLN A 410 6.58 -16.05 5.34
C GLN A 410 5.60 -16.69 6.33
N ARG A 411 4.44 -16.07 6.54
CA ARG A 411 3.38 -16.57 7.44
C ARG A 411 2.84 -17.93 7.00
N LEU A 412 2.65 -18.13 5.69
CA LEU A 412 2.20 -19.39 5.13
C LEU A 412 3.21 -20.54 5.42
N LYS A 413 4.52 -20.27 5.41
CA LYS A 413 5.53 -21.30 5.74
C LYS A 413 5.49 -21.76 7.20
N LEU A 414 5.19 -20.89 8.18
CA LEU A 414 5.05 -21.30 9.59
C LEU A 414 3.80 -22.17 9.80
N THR A 415 2.68 -21.82 9.16
CA THR A 415 1.45 -22.62 9.25
C THR A 415 1.62 -24.03 8.66
N GLN A 416 2.51 -24.19 7.68
CA GLN A 416 2.88 -25.49 7.09
C GLN A 416 3.80 -26.35 7.97
N LYS A 417 4.44 -25.78 9.00
CA LYS A 417 5.36 -26.51 9.91
C LYS A 417 4.67 -27.25 11.05
N GLY A 418 3.38 -27.02 11.26
CA GLY A 418 2.55 -27.75 12.21
C GLY A 418 1.33 -28.35 11.51
N ASN A 419 0.63 -29.26 12.16
CA ASN A 419 -0.63 -29.78 11.65
C ASN A 419 -1.75 -28.78 11.93
N SER A 420 -1.88 -27.75 11.08
CA SER A 420 -2.86 -26.67 11.18
C SER A 420 -2.90 -25.94 12.53
N PRO A 421 -1.78 -25.38 13.03
CA PRO A 421 -1.73 -24.66 14.30
C PRO A 421 -2.62 -23.41 14.28
N HIS A 422 -3.31 -23.12 15.39
CA HIS A 422 -4.06 -21.88 15.59
C HIS A 422 -3.16 -20.66 15.39
N VAL A 423 -3.72 -19.57 14.84
CA VAL A 423 -2.97 -18.34 14.51
C VAL A 423 -3.62 -17.14 15.20
N LEU A 424 -2.83 -16.47 16.03
CA LEU A 424 -3.17 -15.21 16.69
C LEU A 424 -2.26 -14.09 16.17
N LEU A 425 -2.84 -13.07 15.57
CA LEU A 425 -2.11 -11.91 15.06
C LEU A 425 -2.31 -10.74 16.01
N MET A 426 -1.23 -10.06 16.44
CA MET A 426 -1.29 -8.88 17.28
C MET A 426 -0.90 -7.64 16.48
N THR A 427 -1.62 -6.55 16.71
CA THR A 427 -1.28 -5.24 16.13
C THR A 427 -1.55 -4.13 17.13
N ALA A 428 -0.64 -3.15 17.17
CA ALA A 428 -0.80 -1.95 17.98
C ALA A 428 -1.72 -0.91 17.33
N THR A 429 -1.78 -0.89 16.00
CA THR A 429 -2.67 0.00 15.26
C THR A 429 -3.96 -0.72 14.99
N PRO A 430 -5.11 -0.24 15.52
CA PRO A 430 -6.39 -0.74 15.10
C PRO A 430 -6.49 -0.69 13.59
N ILE A 431 -6.80 -1.83 12.98
CA ILE A 431 -7.03 -1.92 11.54
C ILE A 431 -8.54 -1.88 11.37
N PRO A 432 -9.08 -0.95 10.56
CA PRO A 432 -10.47 -0.95 10.20
C PRO A 432 -10.94 -2.34 9.75
N ARG A 433 -12.15 -2.72 10.16
CA ARG A 433 -12.67 -4.07 9.89
C ARG A 433 -12.72 -4.35 8.38
N THR A 434 -13.02 -3.34 7.57
CA THR A 434 -12.97 -3.40 6.10
C THR A 434 -11.59 -3.79 5.58
N LEU A 435 -10.53 -3.20 6.11
CA LEU A 435 -9.11 -3.50 5.77
C LEU A 435 -8.67 -4.91 6.19
N ILE A 436 -9.09 -5.37 7.36
CA ILE A 436 -8.84 -6.75 7.81
C ILE A 436 -9.49 -7.74 6.85
N LEU A 437 -10.76 -7.44 6.53
CA LEU A 437 -11.60 -8.28 5.70
C LEU A 437 -11.11 -8.40 4.27
N THR A 438 -10.37 -7.41 3.75
CA THR A 438 -9.83 -7.36 2.38
C THR A 438 -8.42 -7.94 2.29
N ALA A 439 -7.56 -7.66 3.26
CA ALA A 439 -6.17 -8.13 3.27
C ALA A 439 -6.02 -9.58 3.77
N PHE A 440 -6.94 -10.06 4.60
CA PHE A 440 -6.80 -11.35 5.27
C PHE A 440 -8.06 -12.24 5.23
N GLY A 441 -9.15 -11.79 4.61
CA GLY A 441 -10.41 -12.51 4.62
C GLY A 441 -11.18 -12.37 5.94
N ASP A 442 -12.06 -13.32 6.25
CA ASP A 442 -12.94 -13.31 7.44
C ASP A 442 -12.11 -13.75 8.66
N ILE A 443 -11.34 -12.81 9.19
CA ILE A 443 -10.59 -12.97 10.42
C ILE A 443 -11.44 -12.44 11.58
N ASN A 444 -11.59 -13.24 12.63
CA ASN A 444 -12.22 -12.79 13.87
C ASN A 444 -11.34 -11.72 14.54
N VAL A 445 -11.97 -10.72 15.16
CA VAL A 445 -11.24 -9.60 15.77
C VAL A 445 -11.64 -9.50 17.23
N SER A 446 -10.65 -9.54 18.12
CA SER A 446 -10.82 -9.13 19.53
C SER A 446 -10.19 -7.75 19.73
N LYS A 447 -10.92 -6.84 20.37
CA LYS A 447 -10.48 -5.47 20.63
C LYS A 447 -10.24 -5.26 22.12
N ILE A 448 -9.07 -4.72 22.46
CA ILE A 448 -8.77 -4.20 23.80
C ILE A 448 -8.95 -2.68 23.74
N THR A 449 -10.07 -2.20 24.26
CA THR A 449 -10.46 -0.78 24.25
C THR A 449 -9.96 -0.03 25.49
N GLU A 450 -9.73 -0.74 26.60
CA GLU A 450 -9.33 -0.12 27.86
C GLU A 450 -7.81 -0.10 27.98
N LYS A 451 -7.25 1.01 28.48
CA LYS A 451 -5.85 1.09 28.91
C LYS A 451 -5.73 0.52 30.34
N PRO A 452 -4.61 -0.10 30.73
CA PRO A 452 -4.38 -0.53 32.11
C PRO A 452 -4.49 0.63 33.11
N ALA A 453 -4.91 0.34 34.34
CA ALA A 453 -5.13 1.35 35.38
C ALA A 453 -3.84 2.15 35.71
N GLY A 454 -3.97 3.46 35.89
CA GLY A 454 -2.88 4.36 36.31
C GLY A 454 -2.19 5.17 35.21
N ARG A 455 -2.62 5.04 33.94
CA ARG A 455 -2.04 5.79 32.82
C ARG A 455 -2.69 7.18 32.66
N LYS A 456 -1.88 8.23 32.57
CA LYS A 456 -2.34 9.61 32.33
C LYS A 456 -2.38 9.93 30.82
N PRO A 457 -3.29 10.83 30.37
CA PRO A 457 -3.32 11.27 28.98
C PRO A 457 -2.05 12.03 28.57
N ILE A 458 -1.67 11.89 27.31
CA ILE A 458 -0.52 12.52 26.67
C ILE A 458 -0.95 13.88 26.11
N LYS A 459 -0.35 14.96 26.63
CA LYS A 459 -0.60 16.30 26.12
C LYS A 459 0.04 16.48 24.75
N THR A 460 -0.78 16.54 23.70
CA THR A 460 -0.31 16.71 22.32
C THR A 460 -0.44 18.18 21.87
N VAL A 461 0.63 18.75 21.33
CA VAL A 461 0.67 20.14 20.84
C VAL A 461 1.26 20.21 19.44
N ILE A 462 0.75 21.12 18.61
CA ILE A 462 1.20 21.35 17.23
C ILE A 462 1.89 22.73 17.19
N ILE A 463 3.15 22.78 16.78
CA ILE A 463 3.99 23.98 16.85
C ILE A 463 4.72 24.20 15.50
N PRO A 464 4.77 25.43 14.95
CA PRO A 464 5.59 25.71 13.77
C PRO A 464 7.08 25.48 14.05
N ILE A 465 7.82 24.96 13.08
CA ILE A 465 9.26 24.68 13.21
C ILE A 465 10.10 25.95 13.46
N SER A 466 9.59 27.13 13.12
CA SER A 466 10.22 28.42 13.45
C SER A 466 10.38 28.65 14.97
N ARG A 467 9.58 27.96 15.80
CA ARG A 467 9.65 28.01 17.28
C ARG A 467 10.44 26.87 17.90
N ILE A 468 11.28 26.19 17.12
CA ILE A 468 12.09 25.05 17.58
C ILE A 468 13.00 25.41 18.77
N ASN A 469 13.53 26.64 18.83
CA ASN A 469 14.40 27.08 19.92
C ASN A 469 13.67 27.05 21.27
N GLU A 470 12.40 27.46 21.32
CA GLU A 470 11.59 27.38 22.55
C GLU A 470 11.39 25.92 23.01
N VAL A 471 11.25 24.99 22.06
CA VAL A 471 11.13 23.56 22.35
C VAL A 471 12.44 23.01 22.92
N VAL A 472 13.58 23.44 22.36
CA VAL A 472 14.91 23.04 22.83
C VAL A 472 15.20 23.58 24.24
N GLU A 473 14.86 24.83 24.53
CA GLU A 473 14.99 25.40 25.88
C GLU A 473 14.18 24.62 26.92
N ARG A 474 12.92 24.28 26.58
CA ARG A 474 12.07 23.47 27.45
C ARG A 474 12.59 22.05 27.62
N LEU A 475 13.20 21.49 26.57
CA LEU A 475 13.81 20.17 26.62
C LEU A 475 15.03 20.14 27.56
N LYS A 476 15.84 21.20 27.63
CA LYS A 476 16.96 21.32 28.58
C LYS A 476 16.50 21.18 30.03
N VAL A 477 15.40 21.84 30.40
CA VAL A 477 14.82 21.74 31.75
C VAL A 477 14.44 20.28 32.05
N VAL A 478 13.77 19.61 31.11
CA VAL A 478 13.29 18.23 31.30
C VAL A 478 14.47 17.25 31.42
N VAL A 479 15.51 17.41 30.61
CA VAL A 479 16.73 16.60 30.70
C VAL A 479 17.44 16.84 32.04
N SER A 480 17.48 18.08 32.54
CA SER A 480 18.06 18.40 33.86
C SER A 480 17.28 17.78 35.03
N GLU A 481 15.97 17.53 34.86
CA GLU A 481 15.13 16.77 35.79
C GLU A 481 15.31 15.24 35.67
N ASN A 482 16.36 14.79 34.97
CA ASN A 482 16.71 13.39 34.76
C ASN A 482 15.65 12.58 33.97
N LYS A 483 14.79 13.28 33.21
CA LYS A 483 13.78 12.66 32.35
C LYS A 483 14.34 12.37 30.97
N LYS A 484 13.80 11.33 30.33
CA LYS A 484 14.21 10.92 28.99
C LYS A 484 13.28 11.49 27.92
N ALA A 485 13.82 11.77 26.74
CA ALA A 485 13.08 12.30 25.61
C ALA A 485 13.50 11.67 24.27
N TYR A 486 12.54 11.60 23.35
CA TYR A 486 12.74 11.20 21.97
C TYR A 486 12.65 12.42 21.06
N TRP A 487 13.55 12.47 20.07
CA TRP A 487 13.54 13.48 19.01
C TRP A 487 13.54 12.77 17.66
N ILE A 488 12.44 12.85 16.92
CA ILE A 488 12.21 12.09 15.69
C ILE A 488 12.33 12.99 14.48
N CYS A 489 13.19 12.63 13.52
CA CYS A 489 13.29 13.31 12.23
C CYS A 489 12.91 12.35 11.08
N PRO A 490 12.38 12.87 9.95
CA PRO A 490 11.82 12.05 8.87
C PRO A 490 12.88 11.31 8.01
N GLN A 491 14.10 11.82 7.87
CA GLN A 491 15.09 11.31 6.89
C GLN A 491 16.52 11.20 7.43
N ILE A 492 17.32 10.36 6.76
CA ILE A 492 18.72 10.04 7.12
C ILE A 492 19.73 10.97 6.44
N GLU A 493 19.46 11.46 5.22
CA GLU A 493 20.39 12.27 4.39
C GLU A 493 19.66 13.35 3.59
N GLU A 494 20.38 14.43 3.25
CA GLU A 494 19.98 15.37 2.20
C GLU A 494 20.01 14.67 0.84
N LYS A 495 18.90 14.63 0.12
CA LYS A 495 18.95 14.58 -1.35
C LYS A 495 19.03 16.02 -1.86
N GLU A 496 19.79 16.24 -2.93
CA GLU A 496 19.95 17.56 -3.60
C GLU A 496 18.62 18.25 -3.97
N GLU A 497 17.48 17.53 -3.92
CA GLU A 497 16.14 18.02 -4.22
C GLU A 497 15.22 18.18 -2.98
N SER A 498 15.69 17.95 -1.74
CA SER A 498 14.82 17.96 -0.55
C SER A 498 15.33 18.84 0.60
N HIS A 499 14.51 19.80 1.03
CA HIS A 499 14.80 20.77 2.11
C HIS A 499 14.70 20.21 3.55
N PHE A 500 14.97 18.92 3.79
CA PHE A 500 14.85 18.31 5.12
C PHE A 500 16.19 18.26 5.86
N CYS A 501 16.22 18.66 7.13
CA CYS A 501 17.41 18.50 7.98
C CYS A 501 17.62 17.01 8.32
N SER A 502 18.83 16.50 8.11
CA SER A 502 19.16 15.10 8.35
C SER A 502 19.22 14.78 9.86
N VAL A 503 18.93 13.54 10.26
CA VAL A 503 19.11 13.08 11.66
C VAL A 503 20.53 13.33 12.18
N ILE A 504 21.53 13.31 11.29
CA ILE A 504 22.94 13.55 11.62
C ILE A 504 23.21 15.03 11.91
N GLU A 505 22.70 15.94 11.09
CA GLU A 505 22.80 17.39 11.36
C GLU A 505 22.08 17.78 12.63
N ARG A 506 20.86 17.25 12.83
CA ARG A 506 20.11 17.50 14.06
C ARG A 506 20.89 17.01 15.28
N PHE A 507 21.54 15.86 15.17
CA PHE A 507 22.42 15.35 16.22
C PHE A 507 23.59 16.29 16.49
N LYS A 508 24.30 16.76 15.46
CA LYS A 508 25.41 17.72 15.64
C LYS A 508 24.93 19.02 16.30
N SER A 509 23.82 19.58 15.82
CA SER A 509 23.24 20.82 16.36
C SER A 509 22.80 20.71 17.82
N LEU A 510 22.22 19.57 18.21
CA LEU A 510 21.80 19.35 19.60
C LEU A 510 22.96 18.87 20.48
N GLN A 511 24.00 18.25 19.94
CA GLN A 511 25.18 17.83 20.69
C GLN A 511 25.91 19.03 21.31
N GLU A 512 25.97 20.17 20.62
CA GLU A 512 26.50 21.42 21.16
C GLU A 512 25.74 21.92 22.40
N GLN A 513 24.46 21.53 22.54
CA GLN A 513 23.58 22.02 23.60
C GLN A 513 23.34 21.02 24.74
N PHE A 514 23.43 19.72 24.46
CA PHE A 514 23.14 18.62 25.39
C PHE A 514 24.37 17.75 25.70
N GLY A 515 25.53 18.01 25.08
CA GLY A 515 26.79 17.34 25.39
C GLY A 515 26.76 15.83 25.15
N SER A 516 27.15 15.06 26.16
CA SER A 516 27.24 13.59 26.13
C SER A 516 25.92 12.86 26.41
N ASP A 517 24.86 13.57 26.81
CA ASP A 517 23.59 12.95 27.20
C ASP A 517 22.73 12.52 26.01
N ILE A 518 23.24 12.69 24.79
CA ILE A 518 22.52 12.46 23.54
C ILE A 518 23.08 11.27 22.76
N ALA A 519 22.19 10.50 22.15
CA ALA A 519 22.54 9.43 21.23
C ALA A 519 21.73 9.52 19.94
N ILE A 520 22.21 8.85 18.89
CA ILE A 520 21.62 8.81 17.56
C ILE A 520 21.28 7.37 17.17
N ILE A 521 20.10 7.15 16.60
CA ILE A 521 19.70 5.87 16.00
C ILE A 521 19.07 6.08 14.62
N HIS A 522 19.61 5.42 13.60
CA HIS A 522 19.05 5.46 12.25
C HIS A 522 19.11 4.12 11.53
N GLY A 523 18.39 4.02 10.40
CA GLY A 523 18.13 2.75 9.70
C GLY A 523 19.40 2.02 9.23
N ARG A 524 20.42 2.79 8.85
CA ARG A 524 21.71 2.27 8.35
C ARG A 524 22.64 1.67 9.41
N MET A 525 22.34 1.84 10.70
CA MET A 525 23.15 1.24 11.75
C MET A 525 22.93 -0.27 11.78
N SER A 526 23.96 -1.02 12.20
CA SER A 526 23.80 -2.46 12.42
C SER A 526 22.79 -2.72 13.54
N ASP A 527 22.13 -3.88 13.51
CA ASP A 527 21.15 -4.22 14.55
C ASP A 527 21.79 -4.34 15.94
N SER A 528 23.07 -4.77 16.02
CA SER A 528 23.84 -4.79 17.26
C SER A 528 24.10 -3.39 17.83
N ASP A 529 24.39 -2.41 16.98
CA ASP A 529 24.63 -1.03 17.43
C ASP A 529 23.34 -0.39 17.94
N LYS A 530 22.23 -0.61 17.21
CA LYS A 530 20.90 -0.17 17.64
C LYS A 530 20.54 -0.77 19.00
N GLU A 531 20.78 -2.07 19.19
CA GLU A 531 20.59 -2.78 20.45
C GLU A 531 21.40 -2.16 21.58
N SER A 532 22.70 -1.92 21.36
CA SER A 532 23.58 -1.32 22.35
C SER A 532 23.12 0.07 22.79
N ILE A 533 22.82 0.95 21.83
CA ILE A 533 22.39 2.33 22.13
C ILE A 533 21.04 2.35 22.83
N MET A 534 20.09 1.51 22.41
CA MET A 534 18.80 1.41 23.08
C MET A 534 18.92 0.91 24.52
N ASN A 535 19.83 -0.04 24.78
CA ASN A 535 20.11 -0.50 26.14
C ASN A 535 20.73 0.61 27.00
N SER A 536 21.70 1.36 26.47
CA SER A 536 22.28 2.52 27.16
C SER A 536 21.24 3.61 27.44
N PHE A 537 20.34 3.90 26.50
CA PHE A 537 19.25 4.84 26.70
C PHE A 537 18.24 4.34 27.76
N LYS A 538 17.88 3.05 27.73
CA LYS A 538 17.01 2.42 28.74
C LYS A 538 17.62 2.51 30.14
N ASN A 539 18.91 2.22 30.27
CA ASN A 539 19.65 2.28 31.53
C ASN A 539 19.94 3.71 32.02
N GLY A 540 19.65 4.72 31.21
CA GLY A 540 19.78 6.13 31.59
C GLY A 540 21.16 6.73 31.34
N THR A 541 22.04 6.06 30.59
CA THR A 541 23.29 6.63 30.09
C THR A 541 23.04 7.81 29.17
N TYR A 542 21.99 7.73 28.34
CA TYR A 542 21.54 8.81 27.48
C TYR A 542 20.17 9.31 27.95
N LYS A 543 19.94 10.62 27.88
CA LYS A 543 18.68 11.28 28.23
C LYS A 543 17.90 11.73 26.99
N LEU A 544 18.58 12.00 25.89
CA LEU A 544 17.97 12.38 24.63
C LEU A 544 18.36 11.40 23.52
N LEU A 545 17.36 10.83 22.85
CA LEU A 545 17.59 9.95 21.71
C LEU A 545 17.04 10.58 20.43
N ILE A 546 17.94 10.94 19.52
CA ILE A 546 17.59 11.41 18.19
C ILE A 546 17.47 10.21 17.26
N ALA A 547 16.36 10.10 16.55
CA ALA A 547 16.18 9.00 15.63
C ALA A 547 15.30 9.28 14.42
N THR A 548 15.41 8.35 13.47
CA THR A 548 14.42 8.20 12.39
C THR A 548 13.22 7.35 12.85
N THR A 549 12.29 7.08 11.93
CA THR A 549 11.16 6.13 12.08
C THR A 549 11.54 4.72 12.54
N VAL A 550 12.82 4.39 12.67
CA VAL A 550 13.30 3.08 13.15
C VAL A 550 12.86 2.79 14.59
N ILE A 551 12.61 3.82 15.42
CA ILE A 551 12.08 3.67 16.79
C ILE A 551 10.60 3.21 16.80
N GLU A 552 9.93 3.15 15.65
CA GLU A 552 8.56 2.62 15.53
C GLU A 552 8.39 1.21 16.16
N VAL A 553 9.45 0.42 16.41
CA VAL A 553 9.33 -0.94 16.96
C VAL A 553 9.78 -1.08 18.41
N GLY A 554 8.87 -1.64 19.21
CA GLY A 554 9.14 -2.48 20.38
C GLY A 554 9.66 -1.83 21.65
N VAL A 555 10.67 -0.96 21.62
CA VAL A 555 11.38 -0.64 22.87
C VAL A 555 10.52 0.19 23.83
N ASP A 556 10.40 -0.29 25.06
CA ASP A 556 9.67 0.34 26.16
C ASP A 556 10.68 1.04 27.07
N VAL A 557 10.55 2.36 27.19
CA VAL A 557 11.35 3.18 28.11
C VAL A 557 10.37 3.93 29.01
N ILE A 558 10.16 3.40 30.22
CA ILE A 558 9.15 3.89 31.17
C ILE A 558 9.37 5.37 31.53
N ASP A 559 10.62 5.81 31.65
CA ASP A 559 11.00 7.17 32.06
C ASP A 559 10.98 8.20 30.91
N ALA A 560 10.62 7.77 29.69
CA ALA A 560 10.49 8.68 28.55
C ALA A 560 9.18 9.45 28.64
N SER A 561 9.27 10.76 28.89
CA SER A 561 8.10 11.63 29.12
C SER A 561 7.83 12.58 27.96
N ILE A 562 8.78 12.81 27.06
CA ILE A 562 8.63 13.73 25.93
C ILE A 562 8.98 13.05 24.61
N ILE A 563 8.15 13.27 23.60
CA ILE A 563 8.48 12.98 22.21
C ILE A 563 8.28 14.24 21.36
N ILE A 564 9.30 14.55 20.56
CA ILE A 564 9.30 15.65 19.59
C ILE A 564 9.40 15.01 18.21
N ILE A 565 8.49 15.39 17.30
CA ILE A 565 8.46 14.88 15.93
C ILE A 565 8.62 16.08 14.99
N GLU A 566 9.76 16.16 14.33
CA GLU A 566 10.02 17.14 13.26
C GLU A 566 9.26 16.79 12.00
N HIS A 567 8.82 17.82 11.26
CA HIS A 567 8.17 17.67 9.97
C HIS A 567 6.99 16.68 10.02
N ALA A 568 6.17 16.78 11.07
CA ALA A 568 5.06 15.86 11.34
C ALA A 568 4.04 15.80 10.18
N GLU A 569 3.98 16.82 9.34
CA GLU A 569 3.20 16.89 8.10
C GLU A 569 3.63 15.88 7.02
N HIS A 570 4.75 15.19 7.18
CA HIS A 570 5.20 14.14 6.25
C HIS A 570 4.89 12.73 6.74
N PHE A 571 4.45 12.55 7.98
CA PHE A 571 4.18 11.23 8.55
C PHE A 571 2.71 10.84 8.41
N GLY A 572 2.44 9.56 8.14
CA GLY A 572 1.09 9.02 8.19
C GLY A 572 0.49 9.10 9.61
N LEU A 573 -0.84 9.17 9.72
CA LEU A 573 -1.51 9.34 11.01
C LEU A 573 -1.26 8.15 11.94
N ALA A 574 -1.27 6.93 11.40
CA ALA A 574 -0.91 5.71 12.14
C ALA A 574 0.54 5.73 12.67
N GLN A 575 1.50 6.24 11.88
CA GLN A 575 2.90 6.34 12.30
C GLN A 575 3.05 7.34 13.45
N LEU A 576 2.43 8.51 13.33
CA LEU A 576 2.45 9.51 14.40
C LEU A 576 1.83 8.96 15.69
N HIS A 577 0.76 8.17 15.59
CA HIS A 577 0.16 7.53 16.76
C HIS A 577 1.10 6.49 17.41
N GLN A 578 1.78 5.65 16.61
CA GLN A 578 2.77 4.70 17.13
C GLN A 578 3.93 5.41 17.82
N LEU A 579 4.45 6.49 17.21
CA LEU A 579 5.48 7.34 17.81
C LEU A 579 4.99 7.95 19.12
N ARG A 580 3.81 8.57 19.15
CA ARG A 580 3.19 9.11 20.38
C ARG A 580 3.08 8.06 21.48
N GLY A 581 2.76 6.81 21.13
CA GLY A 581 2.66 5.69 22.08
C GLY A 581 3.98 5.24 22.72
N ARG A 582 5.12 5.81 22.30
CA ARG A 582 6.45 5.57 22.91
C ARG A 582 6.62 6.29 24.25
N VAL A 583 5.80 7.29 24.55
CA VAL A 583 5.79 8.00 25.82
C VAL A 583 4.49 7.73 26.61
N GLY A 584 4.46 8.15 27.88
CA GLY A 584 3.27 8.00 28.72
C GLY A 584 3.05 6.59 29.24
N ARG A 585 4.11 5.81 29.45
CA ARG A 585 4.05 4.46 30.04
C ARG A 585 4.22 4.45 31.56
N GLY A 586 4.77 5.53 32.14
CA GLY A 586 4.83 5.76 33.59
C GLY A 586 3.59 6.46 34.17
N LYS A 587 3.66 6.81 35.46
CA LYS A 587 2.64 7.61 36.18
C LYS A 587 2.74 9.12 35.90
N GLU A 588 3.79 9.52 35.19
CA GLU A 588 4.11 10.91 34.87
C GLU A 588 3.29 11.45 33.70
N VAL A 589 3.07 12.77 33.70
CA VAL A 589 2.43 13.45 32.57
C VAL A 589 3.41 13.49 31.40
N SER A 590 3.01 12.93 30.26
CA SER A 590 3.85 12.90 29.06
C SER A 590 3.35 13.89 28.00
N SER A 591 4.26 14.37 27.16
CA SER A 591 3.97 15.35 26.11
C SER A 591 4.42 14.88 24.73
N CYS A 592 3.61 15.16 23.71
CA CYS A 592 3.90 14.92 22.31
C CYS A 592 3.90 16.25 21.55
N ILE A 593 5.05 16.63 20.99
CA ILE A 593 5.24 17.89 20.28
C ILE A 593 5.37 17.59 18.79
N LEU A 594 4.42 18.08 17.99
CA LEU A 594 4.39 17.92 16.55
C LEU A 594 4.90 19.22 15.91
N LEU A 595 6.14 19.21 15.44
CA LEU A 595 6.73 20.33 14.72
C LEU A 595 6.37 20.24 13.24
N TYR A 596 5.99 21.35 12.62
CA TYR A 596 5.62 21.38 11.20
C TYR A 596 6.19 22.59 10.46
N ASN A 597 6.40 22.45 9.15
CA ASN A 597 6.80 23.58 8.31
C ASN A 597 5.56 24.33 7.75
N PRO A 598 5.41 25.64 7.98
CA PRO A 598 4.32 26.42 7.39
C PRO A 598 4.55 26.70 5.89
N PRO A 599 3.49 26.78 5.06
CA PRO A 599 2.07 26.60 5.40
C PRO A 599 1.64 25.12 5.38
N LEU A 600 0.72 24.75 6.28
CA LEU A 600 0.09 23.42 6.25
C LEU A 600 -0.97 23.36 5.15
N SER A 601 -0.98 22.27 4.38
CA SER A 601 -2.13 21.92 3.56
C SER A 601 -3.36 21.63 4.43
N GLY A 602 -4.57 21.80 3.88
CA GLY A 602 -5.82 21.47 4.60
C GLY A 602 -5.86 20.02 5.09
N VAL A 603 -5.38 19.07 4.28
CA VAL A 603 -5.27 17.65 4.64
C VAL A 603 -4.28 17.44 5.80
N SER A 604 -3.09 18.04 5.71
CA SER A 604 -2.06 17.94 6.76
C SER A 604 -2.54 18.52 8.09
N TYR A 605 -3.26 19.65 8.06
CA TYR A 605 -3.83 20.27 9.26
C TYR A 605 -4.89 19.38 9.93
N THR A 606 -5.83 18.84 9.14
CA THR A 606 -6.87 17.93 9.65
C THR A 606 -6.24 16.71 10.32
N ARG A 607 -5.24 16.10 9.66
CA ARG A 607 -4.51 14.94 10.19
C ARG A 607 -3.81 15.21 11.53
N LEU A 608 -3.05 16.30 11.63
CA LEU A 608 -2.36 16.67 12.88
C LEU A 608 -3.37 17.01 13.99
N SER A 609 -4.48 17.66 13.62
CA SER A 609 -5.55 18.02 14.55
C SER A 609 -6.27 16.80 15.13
N ILE A 610 -6.50 15.75 14.33
CA ILE A 610 -7.05 14.47 14.82
C ILE A 610 -6.16 13.90 15.92
N LEU A 611 -4.84 13.82 15.67
CA LEU A 611 -3.91 13.29 16.67
C LEU A 611 -3.82 14.17 17.94
N ARG A 612 -4.02 15.48 17.81
CA ARG A 612 -4.08 16.40 18.95
C ARG A 612 -5.35 16.20 19.80
N ASN A 613 -6.48 15.95 19.15
CA ASN A 613 -7.79 15.96 19.80
C ASN A 613 -8.20 14.59 20.36
N THR A 614 -7.66 13.49 19.83
CA THR A 614 -8.00 12.14 20.29
C THR A 614 -6.78 11.30 20.62
N GLU A 615 -6.90 10.51 21.68
CA GLU A 615 -5.98 9.41 21.98
C GLU A 615 -6.49 8.04 21.54
N ASP A 616 -7.73 7.97 21.07
CA ASP A 616 -8.35 6.71 20.68
C ASP A 616 -7.75 6.21 19.36
N GLY A 617 -6.95 5.16 19.46
CA GLY A 617 -6.32 4.54 18.29
C GLY A 617 -7.31 4.00 17.27
N PHE A 618 -8.55 3.66 17.66
CA PHE A 618 -9.58 3.21 16.73
C PHE A 618 -10.09 4.37 15.88
N LEU A 619 -10.41 5.49 16.52
CA LEU A 619 -10.84 6.71 15.80
C LEU A 619 -9.73 7.21 14.88
N ILE A 620 -8.48 7.21 15.36
CA ILE A 620 -7.31 7.59 14.57
C ILE A 620 -7.16 6.70 13.32
N ALA A 621 -7.36 5.39 13.46
CA ALA A 621 -7.26 4.48 12.33
C ALA A 621 -8.41 4.62 11.31
N GLU A 622 -9.62 4.90 11.77
CA GLU A 622 -10.75 5.20 10.89
C GLU A 622 -10.52 6.49 10.11
N GLU A 623 -10.02 7.54 10.75
CA GLU A 623 -9.69 8.79 10.07
C GLU A 623 -8.49 8.66 9.14
N ASP A 624 -7.46 7.88 9.51
CA ASP A 624 -6.33 7.56 8.62
C ASP A 624 -6.83 6.84 7.36
N LEU A 625 -7.81 5.95 7.50
CA LEU A 625 -8.43 5.28 6.35
C LEU A 625 -9.21 6.25 5.46
N LYS A 626 -10.05 7.11 6.06
CA LYS A 626 -10.81 8.12 5.31
C LYS A 626 -9.89 9.06 4.54
N GLN A 627 -8.76 9.45 5.13
CA GLN A 627 -7.78 10.35 4.49
C GLN A 627 -6.99 9.69 3.36
N ARG A 628 -6.75 8.38 3.42
CA ARG A 628 -6.06 7.62 2.36
C ARG A 628 -6.97 7.26 1.19
N GLY A 629 -8.29 7.38 1.36
CA GLY A 629 -9.28 6.95 0.38
C GLY A 629 -9.54 5.44 0.44
N GLU A 630 -10.75 5.04 0.04
CA GLU A 630 -11.14 3.62 0.00
C GLU A 630 -10.33 2.82 -1.05
N GLY A 631 -9.67 3.50 -1.99
CA GLY A 631 -8.77 2.92 -2.99
C GLY A 631 -7.49 2.26 -2.46
N GLU A 632 -6.95 2.70 -1.32
CA GLU A 632 -5.78 2.04 -0.69
C GLU A 632 -6.16 0.85 0.21
N ILE A 633 -7.45 0.55 0.39
CA ILE A 633 -7.97 -0.51 1.28
C ILE A 633 -7.46 -1.92 0.95
N LEU A 634 -6.90 -2.12 -0.24
CA LEU A 634 -6.31 -3.42 -0.60
C LEU A 634 -4.84 -3.56 -0.19
N GLY A 635 -4.22 -2.53 0.41
CA GLY A 635 -2.85 -2.62 0.90
C GLY A 635 -1.87 -3.03 -0.19
N ILE A 636 -2.09 -2.56 -1.42
CA ILE A 636 -1.48 -3.12 -2.64
C ILE A 636 0.05 -3.18 -2.62
N LYS A 637 0.70 -2.28 -1.88
CA LYS A 637 2.16 -2.26 -1.71
C LYS A 637 2.70 -3.21 -0.62
N GLN A 638 1.87 -3.65 0.33
CA GLN A 638 2.29 -4.45 1.50
C GLN A 638 1.58 -5.82 1.62
N SER A 639 0.38 -5.96 1.06
CA SER A 639 -0.40 -7.20 1.00
C SER A 639 -0.06 -8.07 -0.20
N GLY A 640 0.65 -7.53 -1.20
CA GLY A 640 0.90 -8.21 -2.47
C GLY A 640 -0.32 -8.31 -3.39
N MET A 641 -1.47 -7.71 -3.04
CA MET A 641 -2.65 -7.62 -3.92
C MET A 641 -2.44 -6.48 -4.95
N PRO A 642 -2.80 -6.65 -6.24
CA PRO A 642 -2.59 -5.64 -7.28
C PRO A 642 -3.51 -4.42 -7.11
N LYS A 643 -3.02 -3.25 -7.53
CA LYS A 643 -3.75 -1.97 -7.54
C LYS A 643 -5.04 -2.14 -8.34
N PHE A 644 -6.16 -1.52 -7.90
CA PHE A 644 -7.31 -1.41 -8.81
C PHE A 644 -6.82 -0.74 -10.10
N LEU A 645 -7.05 -1.43 -11.21
CA LEU A 645 -6.56 -1.10 -12.53
C LEU A 645 -7.41 0.00 -13.14
N ILE A 646 -8.72 -0.08 -12.95
CA ILE A 646 -9.71 0.87 -13.49
C ILE A 646 -10.70 1.35 -12.44
N ALA A 647 -11.02 0.50 -11.46
CA ALA A 647 -12.04 0.81 -10.47
C ALA A 647 -11.54 1.88 -9.48
N GLN A 648 -12.29 2.96 -9.36
CA GLN A 648 -12.13 3.97 -8.31
C GLN A 648 -13.23 3.80 -7.24
N PRO A 649 -12.94 3.26 -6.04
CA PRO A 649 -13.95 3.04 -5.02
C PRO A 649 -14.73 4.29 -4.61
N GLU A 650 -14.06 5.46 -4.60
CA GLU A 650 -14.67 6.74 -4.22
C GLU A 650 -15.76 7.17 -5.21
N LEU A 651 -15.57 6.90 -6.51
CA LEU A 651 -16.53 7.24 -7.56
C LEU A 651 -17.55 6.12 -7.83
N HIS A 652 -17.17 4.86 -7.59
CA HIS A 652 -17.94 3.67 -7.95
C HIS A 652 -18.47 2.90 -6.74
N SER A 653 -18.75 3.58 -5.63
CA SER A 653 -19.22 2.96 -4.38
C SER A 653 -20.48 2.11 -4.57
N THR A 654 -21.43 2.60 -5.38
CA THR A 654 -22.66 1.87 -5.72
C THR A 654 -22.38 0.57 -6.49
N LEU A 655 -21.45 0.59 -7.45
CA LEU A 655 -21.05 -0.62 -8.20
C LEU A 655 -20.38 -1.64 -7.29
N LEU A 656 -19.54 -1.18 -6.35
CA LEU A 656 -18.89 -2.07 -5.38
C LEU A 656 -19.93 -2.79 -4.50
N GLU A 657 -20.98 -2.09 -4.06
CA GLU A 657 -22.06 -2.72 -3.29
C GLU A 657 -22.82 -3.78 -4.10
N ILE A 658 -23.13 -3.49 -5.37
CA ILE A 658 -23.79 -4.45 -6.28
C ILE A 658 -22.89 -5.68 -6.47
N ALA A 659 -21.62 -5.49 -6.82
CA ALA A 659 -20.65 -6.56 -7.02
C ALA A 659 -20.47 -7.42 -5.77
N ARG A 660 -20.49 -6.80 -4.57
CA ARG A 660 -20.43 -7.52 -3.30
C ARG A 660 -21.65 -8.40 -3.05
N LYS A 661 -22.86 -7.89 -3.30
CA LYS A 661 -24.09 -8.67 -3.15
C LYS A 661 -24.13 -9.84 -4.14
N ASP A 662 -23.74 -9.60 -5.38
CA ASP A 662 -23.68 -10.63 -6.42
C ASP A 662 -22.67 -11.72 -6.06
N ALA A 663 -21.45 -11.35 -5.67
CA ALA A 663 -20.42 -12.30 -5.23
C ALA A 663 -20.90 -13.19 -4.07
N MET A 664 -21.63 -12.62 -3.09
CA MET A 664 -22.21 -13.40 -1.99
C MET A 664 -23.24 -14.42 -2.48
N ASN A 665 -24.12 -14.02 -3.41
CA ASN A 665 -25.12 -14.91 -4.00
C ASN A 665 -24.47 -16.04 -4.81
N ILE A 666 -23.49 -15.71 -5.64
CA ILE A 666 -22.71 -16.67 -6.43
C ILE A 666 -22.09 -17.73 -5.53
N ILE A 667 -21.39 -17.31 -4.47
CA ILE A 667 -20.69 -18.25 -3.59
C ILE A 667 -21.66 -19.08 -2.74
N LYS A 668 -22.83 -18.54 -2.40
CA LYS A 668 -23.88 -19.28 -1.70
C LYS A 668 -24.49 -20.39 -2.57
N GLN A 669 -24.68 -20.14 -3.86
CA GLN A 669 -25.34 -21.07 -4.79
C GLN A 669 -24.35 -22.03 -5.48
N ASP A 670 -23.20 -21.53 -5.91
CA ASP A 670 -22.16 -22.28 -6.63
C ASP A 670 -20.79 -22.06 -5.97
N PRO A 671 -20.57 -22.59 -4.77
CA PRO A 671 -19.38 -22.32 -3.98
C PRO A 671 -18.08 -22.83 -4.60
N ASN A 672 -18.19 -23.77 -5.55
CA ASN A 672 -17.05 -24.34 -6.25
C ASN A 672 -16.92 -23.78 -7.68
N LEU A 673 -17.76 -22.84 -8.10
CA LEU A 673 -17.77 -22.24 -9.44
C LEU A 673 -17.79 -23.30 -10.58
N THR A 674 -18.72 -24.25 -10.50
CA THR A 674 -18.86 -25.38 -11.43
C THR A 674 -19.97 -25.20 -12.46
N SER A 675 -20.95 -24.32 -12.18
CA SER A 675 -22.03 -23.98 -13.10
C SER A 675 -21.50 -23.34 -14.39
N VAL A 676 -22.38 -23.12 -15.37
CA VAL A 676 -22.01 -22.41 -16.61
C VAL A 676 -21.47 -21.02 -16.29
N ARG A 677 -22.20 -20.23 -15.47
CA ARG A 677 -21.75 -18.91 -15.00
C ARG A 677 -20.50 -19.00 -14.13
N GLY A 678 -20.42 -20.00 -13.25
CA GLY A 678 -19.23 -20.27 -12.42
C GLY A 678 -17.97 -20.46 -13.27
N ARG A 679 -18.05 -21.24 -14.35
CA ARG A 679 -16.93 -21.42 -15.30
C ARG A 679 -16.53 -20.12 -16.00
N SER A 680 -17.48 -19.25 -16.36
CA SER A 680 -17.19 -17.90 -16.87
C SER A 680 -16.48 -17.04 -15.82
N LEU A 681 -16.91 -17.08 -14.55
CA LEU A 681 -16.27 -16.34 -13.45
C LEU A 681 -14.84 -16.82 -13.16
N ARG A 682 -14.53 -18.10 -13.41
CA ARG A 682 -13.14 -18.58 -13.37
C ARG A 682 -12.28 -17.94 -14.46
N ILE A 683 -12.85 -17.57 -15.61
CA ILE A 683 -12.13 -16.82 -16.64
C ILE A 683 -11.87 -15.39 -16.15
N LEU A 684 -12.89 -14.73 -15.59
CA LEU A 684 -12.78 -13.39 -14.98
C LEU A 684 -11.68 -13.33 -13.91
N LEU A 685 -11.70 -14.25 -12.93
CA LEU A 685 -10.67 -14.33 -11.88
C LEU A 685 -9.27 -14.54 -12.45
N TYR A 686 -9.12 -15.28 -13.56
CA TYR A 686 -7.83 -15.47 -14.21
C TYR A 686 -7.33 -14.22 -14.93
N LEU A 687 -8.23 -13.46 -15.57
CA LEU A 687 -7.92 -12.20 -16.25
C LEU A 687 -7.36 -11.15 -15.28
N TYR A 688 -8.01 -10.99 -14.12
CA TYR A 688 -7.57 -10.09 -13.06
C TYR A 688 -6.49 -10.68 -12.14
N ARG A 689 -5.89 -11.82 -12.52
CA ARG A 689 -4.75 -12.45 -11.83
C ARG A 689 -5.04 -12.84 -10.37
N TYR A 690 -6.30 -13.09 -10.03
CA TYR A 690 -6.69 -13.71 -8.77
C TYR A 690 -6.55 -15.24 -8.83
N ASN A 691 -5.58 -15.76 -9.59
CA ASN A 691 -5.45 -17.19 -9.84
C ASN A 691 -4.98 -17.99 -8.61
N GLU A 692 -4.39 -17.34 -7.62
CA GLU A 692 -4.12 -17.96 -6.30
C GLU A 692 -5.43 -18.40 -5.64
N ALA A 693 -6.55 -17.71 -5.90
CA ALA A 693 -7.87 -18.14 -5.44
C ALA A 693 -8.24 -19.55 -5.94
N PHE A 694 -7.74 -19.97 -7.12
CA PHE A 694 -7.99 -21.32 -7.65
C PHE A 694 -7.26 -22.42 -6.89
N GLN A 695 -6.13 -22.14 -6.23
CA GLN A 695 -5.49 -23.10 -5.34
C GLN A 695 -6.39 -23.44 -4.14
N PHE A 696 -7.34 -22.55 -3.84
CA PHE A 696 -8.31 -22.74 -2.78
C PHE A 696 -9.59 -23.46 -3.23
N ILE A 697 -9.89 -23.52 -4.54
CA ILE A 697 -11.01 -24.30 -5.11
C ILE A 697 -10.65 -25.79 -5.31
N LYS A 698 -9.36 -26.11 -5.56
CA LYS A 698 -8.91 -27.46 -5.92
C LYS A 698 -8.51 -28.38 -4.75
N ALA A 699 -8.58 -27.90 -3.52
CA ALA A 699 -8.18 -28.66 -2.33
C ALA A 699 -9.36 -29.39 -1.64
N GLY A 700 -10.51 -29.48 -2.31
CA GLY A 700 -11.69 -30.23 -1.87
C GLY A 700 -11.84 -31.53 -2.65
#